data_AF-A0A8B8BZ06-F1
#
_entry.id   AF-A0A8B8BZ06-F1
#
_cell.length_a   1.000
_cell.length_b   1.000
_cell.length_c   1.000
_cell.angle_alpha   90.00
_cell.angle_beta   90.00
_cell.angle_gamma   90.00
#
_symmetry.space_group_name_H-M   'P 1'
#
loop_
_entity.id
_entity.type
_entity.pdbx_description
1 polymer ?
#
loop_
_entity_poly.entity_id
_entity_poly.type
_entity_poly.pdbx_seq_one_letter_code
_entity_poly.pdbx_strand_id
1 'polypeptide(L)'
;MYRYTGLSVALTEASNAVDGLKSNLSVWGEQCVISGEDKQTATWWVNLTNILSIHHVTIYYRTGNAPWGPSNGFTKRFLGFFLYVSNTTKKSDGFPCFKDTHFTLSTIPAVFNTTCSVHGQYVIYYNERVSGVNYPDNYSTYAFNELCEVEVFGCKTPAYYGSNCSTPCPDPNCRYCHIETGTCQGCKPGYQGHQCELECPYGYFGQDCASNCSKTCTGCNNVNGSCDRGCHPGWKGDYCQQSCDNGRYGPECSQVCGTCFQLKNCHHINGSCMNGCNQGFEGMFCKKPCLHGYYGYDCNNTCNSACKGCDAVNGLCNTGCMPGWRGDYCQEACDNGTFGDNCSQPCGNCAQVGQCHHTNGTCLEGCVDGFIGSTCTELFLKITEPLDNTGPVVGAIVGVLVGSILVVALVFIIRMKRRKTSNEEKYKSGQEETLAENQYSNVDLSIEPSDSRTEKENKIVAMMRDSTVKENTTTNRYDPIEEDNVYMNETCSSGIPLEKLDSIVAKQGTKEYNDFKKEYAALPSGEIYSCDVGKKPENIPKNRFKTTFPYDHSRVILSDEGSSDYINANYIDGTNRPNEYIAAQGPKQNTVDDFWKMIWQEDVDSIVMLTNLKEGDKVKCYKYWPDRNDSLSFGYISVKLIEEKMYAFFIERKLSFTNISMKKTRTLTQYHYISWPDHGTPEPMSLLDFYYHVTRRTNRNDVPTLVHCSAGVGRTGTYIALDALYREGKNTGAVNVVEFVKKMRDNRVSMVQTYEQYITIYLALNEIFKAPIRMCSSTEFCSKMEKATKDTPANRNPLRKEFQLLLKIRPTYTEKDYKIAKESSESKQMDRVLPLDKYSLHLSSMVPKRGSYINAICIPSFIKARRFIVTHYPTPEDAVDFLRLLNDHESDTVICMDPVHKVESIQSWLPDLSCSKVVSPFTIHCQSISRTGTGQVIDILQNNQEDEGHSVLVEGPRNRVNSSGTSRDSSELLQLVTTVLFLKTENPITVVSSDGASLCGVFLAVHNAIQQLNTDSAVDVFTVVRQLQIRRPKLCNSIEEYEMVQRAVYEHIQTSTENIYSNQ
;
A
#
# COMPACT_ATOMS: atom_id res chain seq x y z
N MET A 1 24.32 24.18 -34.53
CA MET A 1 24.55 25.63 -34.74
C MET A 1 24.96 25.84 -36.18
N TYR A 2 24.37 26.82 -36.88
CA TYR A 2 24.86 27.24 -38.20
C TYR A 2 25.83 28.42 -37.98
N ARG A 3 27.14 28.20 -38.17
CA ARG A 3 28.13 29.28 -38.13
C ARG A 3 28.00 30.16 -39.38
N TYR A 4 28.29 31.45 -39.28
CA TYR A 4 28.51 32.27 -40.47
C TYR A 4 29.74 31.78 -41.25
N THR A 5 29.67 31.80 -42.58
CA THR A 5 30.70 31.25 -43.48
C THR A 5 31.38 32.29 -44.38
N GLY A 6 30.90 33.54 -44.37
CA GLY A 6 31.48 34.65 -45.16
C GLY A 6 32.64 35.40 -44.47
N LEU A 7 33.24 34.83 -43.42
CA LEU A 7 34.36 35.39 -42.67
C LEU A 7 35.34 34.27 -42.27
N SER A 8 36.51 34.65 -41.73
CA SER A 8 37.47 33.70 -41.18
C SER A 8 36.88 32.91 -40.00
N VAL A 9 37.49 31.78 -39.68
CA VAL A 9 37.07 30.93 -38.56
C VAL A 9 37.18 31.68 -37.23
N ALA A 10 38.32 32.34 -36.98
CA ALA A 10 38.57 33.11 -35.76
C ALA A 10 37.53 34.21 -35.49
N LEU A 11 37.03 34.88 -36.53
CA LEU A 11 35.99 35.92 -36.43
C LEU A 11 34.58 35.36 -36.13
N THR A 12 34.40 34.03 -36.04
CA THR A 12 33.07 33.39 -36.00
C THR A 12 32.98 32.11 -35.14
N GLU A 13 34.01 31.73 -34.37
CA GLU A 13 33.92 30.51 -33.56
C GLU A 13 32.88 30.60 -32.44
N ALA A 14 32.34 29.45 -32.03
CA ALA A 14 31.40 29.37 -30.91
C ALA A 14 32.07 29.57 -29.54
N SER A 15 33.40 29.41 -29.50
CA SER A 15 34.33 29.62 -28.38
C SER A 15 34.30 31.05 -27.86
N ASN A 16 34.17 32.02 -28.77
CA ASN A 16 34.34 33.46 -28.57
C ASN A 16 33.24 34.13 -27.73
N ALA A 17 32.36 33.36 -27.08
CA ALA A 17 31.41 33.87 -26.08
C ALA A 17 31.62 33.24 -24.69
N VAL A 18 32.74 32.54 -24.48
CA VAL A 18 33.16 31.97 -23.19
C VAL A 18 34.70 31.99 -23.04
N ASP A 19 35.39 32.88 -23.74
CA ASP A 19 36.84 33.06 -23.65
C ASP A 19 37.26 34.13 -22.61
N GLY A 20 36.29 34.85 -22.03
CA GLY A 20 36.53 35.92 -21.06
C GLY A 20 36.60 37.32 -21.67
N LEU A 21 36.72 37.44 -22.99
CA LEU A 21 37.07 38.67 -23.70
C LEU A 21 35.82 39.45 -24.13
N LYS A 22 35.70 40.69 -23.66
CA LYS A 22 34.53 41.56 -23.90
C LYS A 22 34.90 43.04 -24.03
N SER A 23 36.12 43.31 -24.48
CA SER A 23 36.66 44.66 -24.69
C SER A 23 36.35 45.24 -26.08
N ASN A 24 35.97 44.40 -27.04
CA ASN A 24 35.71 44.78 -28.43
C ASN A 24 34.50 44.01 -28.97
N LEU A 25 33.29 44.54 -28.73
CA LEU A 25 31.99 43.94 -29.07
C LEU A 25 31.64 44.08 -30.57
N SER A 26 32.65 44.04 -31.43
CA SER A 26 32.56 44.07 -32.89
C SER A 26 33.12 42.79 -33.48
N VAL A 27 32.64 42.39 -34.65
CA VAL A 27 33.12 41.18 -35.34
C VAL A 27 34.64 41.22 -35.54
N TRP A 28 35.18 42.38 -35.92
CA TRP A 28 36.61 42.60 -36.12
C TRP A 28 37.45 42.59 -34.84
N GLY A 29 36.82 42.36 -33.67
CA GLY A 29 37.52 42.14 -32.41
C GLY A 29 37.91 40.70 -32.15
N GLU A 30 37.39 39.74 -32.93
CA GLU A 30 37.50 38.28 -32.69
C GLU A 30 36.86 37.78 -31.38
N GLN A 31 36.18 38.67 -30.64
CA GLN A 31 35.51 38.42 -29.34
C GLN A 31 33.99 38.21 -29.46
N CYS A 32 33.49 37.73 -30.61
CA CYS A 32 32.06 37.48 -30.79
C CYS A 32 31.76 36.26 -31.66
N VAL A 33 30.77 35.48 -31.24
CA VAL A 33 30.11 34.41 -31.98
C VAL A 33 29.15 35.01 -33.00
N ILE A 34 29.07 34.45 -34.21
CA ILE A 34 28.11 34.89 -35.24
C ILE A 34 27.44 33.70 -35.94
N SER A 35 26.11 33.62 -35.84
CA SER A 35 25.27 32.68 -36.58
C SER A 35 25.14 33.03 -38.07
N GLY A 36 24.95 32.01 -38.92
CA GLY A 36 24.65 32.19 -40.34
C GLY A 36 23.32 32.92 -40.58
N GLU A 37 23.24 33.66 -41.70
CA GLU A 37 22.06 34.45 -42.09
C GLU A 37 20.96 33.58 -42.73
N ASP A 38 19.77 34.16 -42.94
CA ASP A 38 18.57 33.50 -43.48
C ASP A 38 18.18 32.22 -42.72
N LYS A 39 18.22 32.25 -41.38
CA LYS A 39 17.82 31.12 -40.52
C LYS A 39 16.59 31.46 -39.68
N GLN A 40 15.65 30.52 -39.65
CA GLN A 40 14.43 30.59 -38.85
C GLN A 40 14.69 30.27 -37.36
N THR A 41 15.84 29.68 -37.03
CA THR A 41 16.25 29.39 -35.64
C THR A 41 17.77 29.52 -35.49
N ALA A 42 18.22 30.08 -34.37
CA ALA A 42 19.61 30.11 -33.96
C ALA A 42 19.76 29.50 -32.56
N THR A 43 20.86 28.78 -32.31
CA THR A 43 21.09 28.03 -31.06
C THR A 43 22.59 27.94 -30.77
N TRP A 44 22.96 28.32 -29.55
CA TRP A 44 24.31 28.25 -29.00
C TRP A 44 24.20 27.71 -27.58
N TRP A 45 25.22 26.99 -27.11
CA TRP A 45 25.29 26.51 -25.74
C TRP A 45 26.73 26.35 -25.27
N VAL A 46 26.93 26.48 -23.95
CA VAL A 46 28.15 26.12 -23.25
C VAL A 46 27.93 24.86 -22.42
N ASN A 47 28.95 24.00 -22.34
CA ASN A 47 28.98 22.82 -21.46
C ASN A 47 29.85 23.16 -20.24
N LEU A 48 29.25 23.19 -19.05
CA LEU A 48 29.90 23.48 -17.77
C LEU A 48 30.73 22.30 -17.22
N THR A 49 30.94 21.26 -18.04
CA THR A 49 31.60 19.97 -17.74
C THR A 49 30.88 19.07 -16.74
N ASN A 50 30.24 19.65 -15.71
CA ASN A 50 29.45 18.96 -14.70
C ASN A 50 28.08 19.64 -14.53
N ILE A 51 27.15 18.97 -13.84
CA ILE A 51 25.94 19.61 -13.32
C ILE A 51 26.33 20.50 -12.14
N LEU A 52 26.22 21.82 -12.31
CA LEU A 52 26.56 22.84 -11.32
C LEU A 52 25.30 23.56 -10.80
N SER A 53 25.39 24.14 -9.61
CA SER A 53 24.38 25.04 -9.05
C SER A 53 24.54 26.43 -9.66
N ILE A 54 23.68 26.81 -10.59
CA ILE A 54 23.70 28.12 -11.26
C ILE A 54 22.84 29.09 -10.42
N HIS A 55 23.27 30.36 -10.37
CA HIS A 55 22.56 31.46 -9.69
C HIS A 55 22.09 32.51 -10.69
N HIS A 56 22.94 32.94 -11.62
CA HIS A 56 22.60 33.93 -12.62
C HIS A 56 23.49 33.81 -13.86
N VAL A 57 23.01 34.36 -14.97
CA VAL A 57 23.70 34.35 -16.28
C VAL A 57 23.72 35.78 -16.83
N THR A 58 24.91 36.27 -17.16
CA THR A 58 25.13 37.56 -17.83
C THR A 58 25.48 37.31 -19.29
N ILE A 59 24.84 38.04 -20.21
CA ILE A 59 25.02 37.93 -21.66
C ILE A 59 25.43 39.31 -22.20
N TYR A 60 26.61 39.38 -22.79
CA TYR A 60 27.09 40.53 -23.55
C TYR A 60 26.76 40.31 -25.03
N TYR A 61 25.92 41.16 -25.61
CA TYR A 61 25.52 41.06 -27.01
C TYR A 61 26.38 41.96 -27.91
N ARG A 62 26.53 41.59 -29.18
CA ARG A 62 27.26 42.36 -30.19
C ARG A 62 26.66 43.75 -30.39
N THR A 63 27.42 44.80 -30.06
CA THR A 63 27.02 46.20 -30.27
C THR A 63 27.66 46.83 -31.52
N GLY A 64 28.72 46.23 -32.04
CA GLY A 64 29.59 46.82 -33.07
C GLY A 64 30.49 47.95 -32.54
N ASN A 65 30.60 48.11 -31.21
CA ASN A 65 31.17 49.28 -30.52
C ASN A 65 30.44 50.60 -30.82
N ALA A 66 29.21 50.54 -31.37
CA ALA A 66 28.34 51.69 -31.57
C ALA A 66 27.42 51.89 -30.35
N PRO A 67 26.86 53.10 -30.15
CA PRO A 67 25.80 53.33 -29.16
C PRO A 67 24.65 52.31 -29.30
N TRP A 68 24.08 51.90 -28.18
CA TRP A 68 23.00 50.90 -28.14
C TRP A 68 21.61 51.56 -28.10
N GLY A 69 20.59 50.87 -28.63
CA GLY A 69 19.22 51.37 -28.72
C GLY A 69 18.63 51.28 -30.14
N PRO A 70 17.57 52.06 -30.47
CA PRO A 70 16.80 51.87 -31.70
C PRO A 70 17.54 52.13 -33.01
N SER A 71 18.59 52.95 -32.99
CA SER A 71 19.43 53.23 -34.16
C SER A 71 20.48 52.14 -34.44
N ASN A 72 20.68 51.19 -33.52
CA ASN A 72 21.67 50.13 -33.67
C ASN A 72 21.06 48.90 -34.36
N GLY A 73 21.67 48.46 -35.46
CA GLY A 73 21.17 47.37 -36.30
C GLY A 73 21.13 45.99 -35.62
N PHE A 74 21.90 45.78 -34.54
CA PHE A 74 21.93 44.53 -33.78
C PHE A 74 20.80 44.44 -32.74
N THR A 75 20.25 45.56 -32.29
CA THR A 75 19.17 45.62 -31.28
C THR A 75 17.97 44.75 -31.65
N LYS A 76 17.48 44.85 -32.91
CA LYS A 76 16.35 44.04 -33.41
C LYS A 76 16.66 42.54 -33.55
N ARG A 77 17.95 42.16 -33.57
CA ARG A 77 18.40 40.78 -33.70
C ARG A 77 18.45 40.04 -32.35
N PHE A 78 18.72 40.78 -31.26
CA PHE A 78 18.72 40.24 -29.89
C PHE A 78 17.29 39.92 -29.39
N LEU A 79 16.30 40.73 -29.75
CA LEU A 79 14.89 40.55 -29.32
C LEU A 79 14.32 39.16 -29.62
N GLY A 80 13.43 38.69 -28.75
CA GLY A 80 12.72 37.41 -28.89
C GLY A 80 13.54 36.17 -28.53
N PHE A 81 14.64 36.34 -27.78
CA PHE A 81 15.48 35.24 -27.34
C PHE A 81 14.93 34.50 -26.11
N PHE A 82 15.47 33.30 -25.89
CA PHE A 82 15.20 32.42 -24.77
C PHE A 82 16.52 31.97 -24.16
N LEU A 83 16.52 31.74 -22.84
CA LEU A 83 17.62 31.14 -22.11
C LEU A 83 17.11 29.90 -21.37
N TYR A 84 17.77 28.76 -21.57
CA TYR A 84 17.47 27.51 -20.86
C TYR A 84 18.70 27.01 -20.10
N VAL A 85 18.47 26.30 -19.00
CA VAL A 85 19.48 25.46 -18.34
C VAL A 85 19.05 23.99 -18.45
N SER A 86 19.93 23.12 -18.90
CA SER A 86 19.62 21.71 -19.17
C SER A 86 20.70 20.76 -18.68
N ASN A 87 20.34 19.50 -18.47
CA ASN A 87 21.27 18.39 -18.28
C ASN A 87 21.64 17.69 -19.60
N THR A 88 21.05 18.12 -20.72
CA THR A 88 21.36 17.62 -22.07
C THR A 88 21.61 18.80 -23.02
N THR A 89 22.08 18.52 -24.24
CA THR A 89 22.22 19.54 -25.30
C THR A 89 20.87 19.97 -25.93
N LYS A 90 19.73 19.46 -25.44
CA LYS A 90 18.39 19.82 -25.94
C LYS A 90 17.71 20.85 -25.05
N LYS A 91 17.07 21.85 -25.67
CA LYS A 91 16.21 22.84 -24.99
C LYS A 91 14.90 22.25 -24.46
N SER A 92 14.43 21.13 -25.00
CA SER A 92 13.22 20.41 -24.55
C SER A 92 13.37 19.78 -23.17
N ASP A 93 14.61 19.48 -22.78
CA ASP A 93 14.94 18.72 -21.58
C ASP A 93 15.39 19.68 -20.44
N GLY A 94 15.27 21.00 -20.67
CA GLY A 94 15.85 22.05 -19.83
C GLY A 94 14.82 23.03 -19.25
N PHE A 95 15.16 23.58 -18.09
CA PHE A 95 14.39 24.62 -17.40
C PHE A 95 14.49 25.96 -18.16
N PRO A 96 13.36 26.65 -18.45
CA PRO A 96 13.38 27.95 -19.09
C PRO A 96 13.72 29.06 -18.08
N CYS A 97 14.98 29.49 -18.06
CA CYS A 97 15.47 30.59 -17.23
C CYS A 97 14.91 31.95 -17.65
N PHE A 98 14.73 32.17 -18.95
CA PHE A 98 14.20 33.43 -19.48
C PHE A 98 13.56 33.23 -20.85
N LYS A 99 12.55 34.05 -21.15
CA LYS A 99 11.97 34.25 -22.49
C LYS A 99 11.69 35.73 -22.67
N ASP A 100 12.24 36.33 -23.71
CA ASP A 100 11.85 37.69 -24.10
C ASP A 100 10.44 37.69 -24.70
N THR A 101 9.55 38.43 -24.05
CA THR A 101 8.19 38.74 -24.51
C THR A 101 7.85 40.23 -24.30
N HIS A 102 8.84 41.04 -23.87
CA HIS A 102 8.59 42.37 -23.30
C HIS A 102 9.59 43.43 -23.73
N PHE A 103 10.79 43.05 -24.21
CA PHE A 103 11.75 44.03 -24.65
C PHE A 103 11.39 44.64 -26.02
N THR A 104 11.74 45.91 -26.15
CA THR A 104 11.59 46.73 -27.34
C THR A 104 12.95 47.29 -27.76
N LEU A 105 13.03 47.93 -28.93
CA LEU A 105 14.26 48.55 -29.42
C LEU A 105 14.84 49.61 -28.47
N SER A 106 14.03 50.16 -27.56
CA SER A 106 14.42 51.16 -26.58
C SER A 106 14.70 50.59 -25.18
N THR A 107 14.46 49.29 -24.95
CA THR A 107 14.47 48.69 -23.59
C THR A 107 15.29 47.42 -23.44
N ILE A 108 15.61 46.69 -24.53
CA ILE A 108 16.62 45.62 -24.47
C ILE A 108 17.99 46.23 -24.09
N PRO A 109 18.69 45.75 -23.04
CA PRO A 109 20.03 46.24 -22.70
C PRO A 109 21.10 45.57 -23.56
N ALA A 110 22.25 46.23 -23.76
CA ALA A 110 23.40 45.63 -24.47
C ALA A 110 24.07 44.49 -23.66
N VAL A 111 23.94 44.56 -22.33
CA VAL A 111 24.35 43.51 -21.39
C VAL A 111 23.10 43.10 -20.62
N PHE A 112 22.65 41.88 -20.85
CA PHE A 112 21.50 41.29 -20.17
C PHE A 112 21.98 40.45 -18.99
N ASN A 113 21.26 40.48 -17.86
CA ASN A 113 21.54 39.62 -16.71
C ASN A 113 20.21 39.10 -16.16
N THR A 114 20.12 37.80 -15.90
CA THR A 114 18.97 37.17 -15.24
C THR A 114 19.42 36.20 -14.16
N THR A 115 18.73 36.24 -13.02
CA THR A 115 18.79 35.17 -12.03
C THR A 115 18.12 33.91 -12.56
N CYS A 116 18.74 32.76 -12.33
CA CYS A 116 18.17 31.44 -12.58
C CYS A 116 18.80 30.44 -11.59
N SER A 117 18.22 30.35 -10.39
CA SER A 117 18.70 29.54 -9.26
C SER A 117 18.38 28.05 -9.45
N VAL A 118 19.03 27.40 -10.43
CA VAL A 118 18.75 26.02 -10.87
C VAL A 118 20.03 25.20 -11.08
N HIS A 119 19.88 23.87 -11.15
CA HIS A 119 20.99 22.96 -11.41
C HIS A 119 21.04 22.52 -12.88
N GLY A 120 22.22 22.57 -13.50
CA GLY A 120 22.39 22.07 -14.87
C GLY A 120 23.83 22.01 -15.36
N GLN A 121 24.02 21.34 -16.49
CA GLN A 121 25.32 21.21 -17.17
C GLN A 121 25.44 22.09 -18.42
N TYR A 122 24.33 22.43 -19.07
CA TYR A 122 24.30 23.20 -20.30
C TYR A 122 23.51 24.48 -20.10
N VAL A 123 24.10 25.63 -20.44
CA VAL A 123 23.38 26.89 -20.62
C VAL A 123 23.14 27.08 -22.11
N ILE A 124 21.88 27.21 -22.52
CA ILE A 124 21.45 27.20 -23.93
C ILE A 124 20.79 28.53 -24.26
N TYR A 125 21.42 29.31 -25.14
CA TYR A 125 20.83 30.49 -25.76
C TYR A 125 20.11 30.07 -27.05
N TYR A 126 18.86 30.49 -27.19
CA TYR A 126 18.00 30.12 -28.31
C TYR A 126 17.22 31.34 -28.83
N ASN A 127 17.11 31.48 -30.15
CA ASN A 127 16.37 32.55 -30.80
C ASN A 127 15.61 31.96 -32.00
N GLU A 128 14.36 32.38 -32.23
CA GLU A 128 13.50 31.80 -33.28
C GLU A 128 12.65 32.85 -34.00
N ARG A 129 12.41 32.58 -35.28
CA ARG A 129 11.51 33.29 -36.21
C ARG A 129 10.86 32.21 -37.08
N VAL A 130 9.86 31.52 -36.52
CA VAL A 130 9.22 30.36 -37.15
C VAL A 130 8.08 30.81 -38.06
N SER A 131 8.05 30.32 -39.31
CA SER A 131 6.95 30.58 -40.24
C SER A 131 5.59 30.16 -39.67
N GLY A 132 4.57 31.02 -39.84
CA GLY A 132 3.24 30.83 -39.27
C GLY A 132 3.03 31.40 -37.86
N VAL A 133 4.07 31.96 -37.22
CA VAL A 133 3.97 32.69 -35.95
C VAL A 133 4.11 34.19 -36.21
N ASN A 134 3.20 35.00 -35.67
CA ASN A 134 3.29 36.46 -35.75
C ASN A 134 4.30 36.98 -34.71
N TYR A 135 5.43 37.50 -35.17
CA TYR A 135 6.42 38.20 -34.33
C TYR A 135 6.19 39.72 -34.43
N PRO A 136 6.47 40.50 -33.37
CA PRO A 136 6.39 41.96 -33.40
C PRO A 136 7.25 42.60 -34.50
N ASP A 137 6.75 43.65 -35.16
CA ASP A 137 7.39 44.33 -36.31
C ASP A 137 8.81 44.86 -36.04
N ASN A 138 9.15 45.06 -34.76
CA ASN A 138 10.45 45.53 -34.32
C ASN A 138 11.51 44.41 -34.21
N TYR A 139 11.15 43.15 -34.44
CA TYR A 139 12.07 42.01 -34.45
C TYR A 139 12.76 41.86 -35.82
N SER A 140 13.93 41.22 -35.85
CA SER A 140 14.58 40.80 -37.09
C SER A 140 13.79 39.72 -37.83
N THR A 141 13.74 39.77 -39.16
CA THR A 141 13.10 38.75 -40.03
C THR A 141 13.65 37.33 -39.84
N TYR A 142 14.90 37.23 -39.40
CA TYR A 142 15.60 35.97 -39.14
C TYR A 142 16.12 35.92 -37.70
N ALA A 143 16.38 34.71 -37.21
CA ALA A 143 16.92 34.48 -35.87
C ALA A 143 18.45 34.57 -35.86
N PHE A 144 19.01 35.19 -34.82
CA PHE A 144 20.45 35.42 -34.71
C PHE A 144 20.98 35.07 -33.32
N ASN A 145 22.23 34.59 -33.30
CA ASN A 145 23.08 34.56 -32.13
C ASN A 145 24.33 35.40 -32.44
N GLU A 146 24.39 36.60 -31.87
CA GLU A 146 25.57 37.49 -31.95
C GLU A 146 26.06 37.79 -30.53
N LEU A 147 26.48 36.73 -29.84
CA LEU A 147 26.92 36.75 -28.44
C LEU A 147 28.43 37.03 -28.40
N CYS A 148 28.87 37.90 -27.50
CA CYS A 148 30.29 38.22 -27.32
C CYS A 148 30.85 37.71 -25.98
N GLU A 149 30.02 37.49 -24.96
CA GLU A 149 30.40 36.78 -23.74
C GLU A 149 29.13 36.29 -23.02
N VAL A 150 29.18 35.10 -22.43
CA VAL A 150 28.13 34.51 -21.60
C VAL A 150 28.74 34.00 -20.28
N GLU A 151 28.68 34.84 -19.26
CA GLU A 151 29.19 34.52 -17.93
C GLU A 151 28.12 33.77 -17.12
N VAL A 152 28.49 32.61 -16.56
CA VAL A 152 27.59 31.74 -15.77
C VAL A 152 28.08 31.70 -14.34
N PHE A 153 27.32 32.30 -13.42
CA PHE A 153 27.70 32.45 -12.01
C PHE A 153 26.99 31.39 -11.16
N GLY A 154 27.74 30.76 -10.25
CA GLY A 154 27.25 29.63 -9.46
C GLY A 154 28.33 28.88 -8.70
N CYS A 155 27.96 27.77 -8.06
CA CYS A 155 28.86 26.95 -7.27
C CYS A 155 29.51 25.82 -8.08
N LYS A 156 30.86 25.81 -8.09
CA LYS A 156 31.69 24.80 -8.76
C LYS A 156 31.62 23.40 -8.12
N THR A 157 31.03 23.28 -6.94
CA THR A 157 30.83 22.01 -6.23
C THR A 157 29.37 21.91 -5.81
N PRO A 158 28.58 20.96 -6.36
CA PRO A 158 27.12 20.91 -6.17
C PRO A 158 26.65 20.58 -4.74
N ALA A 159 27.58 20.21 -3.85
CA ALA A 159 27.32 19.94 -2.44
C ALA A 159 27.47 21.19 -1.54
N TYR A 160 27.54 22.40 -2.10
CA TYR A 160 27.75 23.66 -1.37
C TYR A 160 26.85 24.79 -1.90
N TYR A 161 26.50 25.70 -1.00
CA TYR A 161 25.64 26.87 -1.24
C TYR A 161 26.16 28.14 -0.51
N GLY A 162 25.41 29.23 -0.64
CA GLY A 162 25.73 30.57 -0.15
C GLY A 162 26.50 31.39 -1.19
N SER A 163 26.56 32.70 -0.99
CA SER A 163 27.17 33.67 -1.92
C SER A 163 28.63 33.38 -2.29
N ASN A 164 29.38 32.75 -1.37
CA ASN A 164 30.77 32.31 -1.57
C ASN A 164 30.91 30.77 -1.70
N CYS A 165 29.82 30.03 -1.92
CA CYS A 165 29.80 28.57 -2.07
C CYS A 165 30.56 27.81 -0.95
N SER A 166 30.47 28.34 0.27
CA SER A 166 31.30 27.91 1.41
C SER A 166 30.52 27.06 2.43
N THR A 167 29.20 27.03 2.36
CA THR A 167 28.34 26.28 3.29
C THR A 167 27.97 24.94 2.64
N PRO A 168 28.26 23.78 3.24
CA PRO A 168 27.83 22.50 2.67
C PRO A 168 26.31 22.34 2.73
N CYS A 169 25.72 21.55 1.83
CA CYS A 169 24.30 21.22 1.87
C CYS A 169 23.92 20.59 3.25
N PRO A 170 22.70 20.83 3.77
CA PRO A 170 22.34 20.46 5.15
C PRO A 170 22.43 18.97 5.51
N ASP A 171 22.36 18.08 4.53
CA ASP A 171 22.40 16.62 4.70
C ASP A 171 23.44 15.99 3.76
N PRO A 172 24.24 15.01 4.20
CA PRO A 172 25.28 14.39 3.38
C PRO A 172 24.75 13.54 2.22
N ASN A 173 23.48 13.13 2.22
CA ASN A 173 22.81 12.42 1.14
C ASN A 173 22.07 13.36 0.17
N CYS A 174 22.02 14.66 0.47
CA CYS A 174 21.66 15.66 -0.52
C CYS A 174 22.67 15.64 -1.69
N ARG A 175 22.16 15.64 -2.92
CA ARG A 175 22.96 15.62 -4.16
C ARG A 175 23.16 17.02 -4.75
N TYR A 176 22.14 17.86 -4.59
CA TYR A 176 22.08 19.26 -5.04
C TYR A 176 21.27 20.08 -4.04
N CYS A 177 21.75 21.23 -3.59
CA CYS A 177 20.97 22.15 -2.77
C CYS A 177 20.87 23.56 -3.38
N HIS A 178 19.77 24.24 -3.11
CA HIS A 178 19.47 25.57 -3.65
C HIS A 178 20.54 26.58 -3.23
N ILE A 179 21.11 27.29 -4.19
CA ILE A 179 22.32 28.11 -4.00
C ILE A 179 22.18 29.24 -2.98
N GLU A 180 20.97 29.81 -2.82
CA GLU A 180 20.70 30.81 -1.77
C GLU A 180 20.26 30.20 -0.43
N THR A 181 19.21 29.37 -0.41
CA THR A 181 18.56 28.88 0.83
C THR A 181 19.16 27.62 1.44
N GLY A 182 19.99 26.87 0.71
CA GLY A 182 20.49 25.56 1.15
C GLY A 182 19.46 24.42 1.15
N THR A 183 18.21 24.68 0.76
CA THR A 183 17.15 23.65 0.65
C THR A 183 17.59 22.53 -0.28
N CYS A 184 17.46 21.26 0.10
CA CYS A 184 17.82 20.17 -0.81
C CYS A 184 16.86 20.11 -2.01
N GLN A 185 17.41 19.91 -3.21
CA GLN A 185 16.67 19.89 -4.48
C GLN A 185 16.86 18.58 -5.27
N GLY A 186 17.38 17.53 -4.61
CA GLY A 186 17.50 16.20 -5.18
C GLY A 186 18.42 15.32 -4.35
N CYS A 187 18.07 14.04 -4.20
CA CYS A 187 18.80 13.09 -3.35
C CYS A 187 19.89 12.34 -4.11
N LYS A 188 20.82 11.72 -3.37
CA LYS A 188 21.68 10.68 -3.93
C LYS A 188 20.83 9.41 -4.17
N PRO A 189 21.10 8.62 -5.22
CA PRO A 189 20.43 7.35 -5.43
C PRO A 189 20.49 6.46 -4.19
N GLY A 190 19.36 5.84 -3.83
CA GLY A 190 19.20 5.11 -2.56
C GLY A 190 18.62 5.93 -1.41
N TYR A 191 18.37 7.23 -1.59
CA TYR A 191 17.82 8.12 -0.57
C TYR A 191 16.65 8.97 -1.08
N GLN A 192 15.81 9.41 -0.14
CA GLN A 192 14.59 10.20 -0.31
C GLN A 192 14.31 10.99 0.98
N GLY A 193 13.23 11.78 0.99
CA GLY A 193 12.86 12.64 2.10
C GLY A 193 13.14 14.12 1.80
N HIS A 194 12.61 15.02 2.63
CA HIS A 194 12.67 16.47 2.37
C HIS A 194 14.08 17.07 2.51
N GLN A 195 14.99 16.34 3.15
CA GLN A 195 16.42 16.62 3.29
C GLN A 195 17.28 15.47 2.76
N CYS A 196 16.69 14.42 2.16
CA CYS A 196 17.33 13.16 1.78
C CYS A 196 17.77 12.28 2.96
N GLU A 197 17.10 12.48 4.10
CA GLU A 197 17.36 11.90 5.41
C GLU A 197 16.91 10.44 5.57
N LEU A 198 16.23 9.87 4.56
CA LEU A 198 15.68 8.51 4.58
C LEU A 198 16.28 7.66 3.45
N GLU A 199 16.61 6.41 3.74
CA GLU A 199 16.89 5.41 2.69
C GLU A 199 15.62 5.08 1.88
N CYS A 200 15.81 4.51 0.69
CA CYS A 200 14.69 4.01 -0.11
C CYS A 200 13.88 2.93 0.61
N PRO A 201 12.54 2.91 0.45
CA PRO A 201 11.72 1.87 1.06
C PRO A 201 12.08 0.49 0.51
N TYR A 202 11.96 -0.54 1.34
CA TYR A 202 12.22 -1.92 0.91
C TYR A 202 11.37 -2.29 -0.32
N GLY A 203 12.05 -2.75 -1.38
CA GLY A 203 11.44 -2.97 -2.70
C GLY A 203 11.67 -1.85 -3.72
N TYR A 204 12.33 -0.76 -3.34
CA TYR A 204 12.63 0.40 -4.20
C TYR A 204 14.13 0.76 -4.18
N PHE A 205 14.62 1.33 -5.28
CA PHE A 205 16.01 1.74 -5.44
C PHE A 205 16.20 2.92 -6.40
N GLY A 206 17.43 3.43 -6.46
CA GLY A 206 17.86 4.39 -7.46
C GLY A 206 17.58 5.85 -7.09
N GLN A 207 17.64 6.72 -8.10
CA GLN A 207 17.34 8.15 -7.94
C GLN A 207 15.89 8.35 -7.49
N ASP A 208 15.71 9.11 -6.40
CA ASP A 208 14.41 9.41 -5.77
C ASP A 208 13.53 8.16 -5.51
N CYS A 209 14.19 7.00 -5.36
CA CYS A 209 13.57 5.69 -5.17
C CYS A 209 12.57 5.26 -6.27
N ALA A 210 12.70 5.82 -7.48
CA ALA A 210 11.74 5.63 -8.56
C ALA A 210 11.76 4.22 -9.19
N SER A 211 12.85 3.46 -9.05
CA SER A 211 12.98 2.10 -9.58
C SER A 211 12.46 1.07 -8.56
N ASN A 212 11.78 0.03 -9.04
CA ASN A 212 11.34 -1.09 -8.19
C ASN A 212 12.38 -2.21 -8.26
N CYS A 213 12.74 -2.82 -7.13
CA CYS A 213 13.54 -4.05 -7.09
C CYS A 213 12.94 -5.12 -8.02
N SER A 214 13.78 -5.98 -8.60
CA SER A 214 13.28 -7.11 -9.36
C SER A 214 12.41 -8.01 -8.47
N LYS A 215 11.26 -8.46 -8.99
CA LYS A 215 10.31 -9.34 -8.28
C LYS A 215 10.85 -10.77 -8.06
N THR A 216 12.07 -11.02 -8.51
CA THR A 216 12.83 -12.25 -8.31
C THR A 216 14.03 -12.09 -7.37
N CYS A 217 14.31 -10.87 -6.88
CA CYS A 217 15.21 -10.67 -5.72
C CYS A 217 14.51 -11.13 -4.43
N THR A 218 15.24 -11.72 -3.48
CA THR A 218 14.80 -11.80 -2.07
C THR A 218 14.89 -10.45 -1.35
N GLY A 219 15.70 -9.53 -1.89
CA GLY A 219 15.87 -8.14 -1.50
C GLY A 219 16.93 -7.52 -2.43
N CYS A 220 16.85 -6.22 -2.66
CA CYS A 220 17.79 -5.53 -3.53
C CYS A 220 18.40 -4.29 -2.87
N ASN A 221 19.56 -3.91 -3.39
CA ASN A 221 20.32 -2.76 -2.97
C ASN A 221 19.57 -1.45 -3.28
N ASN A 222 19.42 -0.59 -2.28
CA ASN A 222 18.73 0.71 -2.42
C ASN A 222 19.40 1.64 -3.44
N VAL A 223 20.72 1.57 -3.67
CA VAL A 223 21.41 2.48 -4.60
C VAL A 223 21.26 2.03 -6.05
N ASN A 224 21.58 0.77 -6.37
CA ASN A 224 21.73 0.29 -7.75
C ASN A 224 20.72 -0.79 -8.20
N GLY A 225 19.94 -1.37 -7.27
CA GLY A 225 18.92 -2.38 -7.57
C GLY A 225 19.41 -3.81 -7.75
N SER A 226 20.71 -4.10 -7.59
CA SER A 226 21.21 -5.48 -7.61
C SER A 226 20.63 -6.28 -6.45
N CYS A 227 20.29 -7.54 -6.66
CA CYS A 227 19.71 -8.44 -5.65
C CYS A 227 20.78 -8.91 -4.65
N ASP A 228 21.33 -7.98 -3.85
CA ASP A 228 22.41 -8.20 -2.90
C ASP A 228 22.07 -9.17 -1.75
N ARG A 229 20.79 -9.53 -1.58
CA ARG A 229 20.31 -10.55 -0.64
C ARG A 229 20.05 -11.92 -1.28
N GLY A 230 20.34 -12.08 -2.57
CA GLY A 230 20.18 -13.33 -3.33
C GLY A 230 18.86 -13.44 -4.12
N CYS A 231 18.67 -14.59 -4.78
CA CYS A 231 17.55 -14.81 -5.68
C CYS A 231 16.43 -15.67 -5.08
N HIS A 232 15.19 -15.38 -5.48
CA HIS A 232 14.09 -16.32 -5.27
C HIS A 232 14.35 -17.63 -6.05
N PRO A 233 13.90 -18.79 -5.53
CA PRO A 233 14.16 -20.09 -6.16
C PRO A 233 13.83 -20.14 -7.65
N GLY A 234 14.75 -20.70 -8.43
CA GLY A 234 14.66 -20.81 -9.88
C GLY A 234 15.20 -19.65 -10.69
N TRP A 235 15.80 -18.64 -10.04
CA TRP A 235 16.35 -17.45 -10.69
C TRP A 235 17.82 -17.23 -10.29
N LYS A 236 18.59 -16.56 -11.16
CA LYS A 236 20.02 -16.30 -10.98
C LYS A 236 20.51 -15.00 -11.62
N GLY A 237 21.76 -14.63 -11.28
CA GLY A 237 22.45 -13.42 -11.75
C GLY A 237 22.07 -12.17 -10.94
N ASP A 238 22.84 -11.10 -11.10
CA ASP A 238 22.90 -9.94 -10.19
C ASP A 238 21.57 -9.18 -10.00
N TYR A 239 20.60 -9.38 -10.90
CA TYR A 239 19.24 -8.82 -10.84
C TYR A 239 18.14 -9.90 -10.86
N CYS A 240 18.53 -11.17 -10.63
CA CYS A 240 17.70 -12.38 -10.67
C CYS A 240 16.82 -12.51 -11.93
N GLN A 241 17.30 -11.96 -13.04
CA GLN A 241 16.57 -11.79 -14.30
C GLN A 241 16.65 -13.02 -15.23
N GLN A 242 17.56 -13.96 -14.94
CA GLN A 242 17.70 -15.21 -15.67
C GLN A 242 17.05 -16.34 -14.88
N SER A 243 16.36 -17.26 -15.54
CA SER A 243 16.00 -18.55 -14.95
C SER A 243 17.25 -19.40 -14.71
N CYS A 244 17.15 -20.46 -13.90
CA CYS A 244 18.17 -21.51 -13.86
C CYS A 244 18.40 -22.13 -15.23
N ASP A 245 19.61 -22.65 -15.44
CA ASP A 245 19.98 -23.37 -16.65
C ASP A 245 19.22 -24.69 -16.79
N ASN A 246 19.03 -25.13 -18.03
CA ASN A 246 18.44 -26.43 -18.35
C ASN A 246 19.11 -27.56 -17.55
N GLY A 247 18.32 -28.32 -16.80
CA GLY A 247 18.81 -29.35 -15.87
C GLY A 247 18.98 -28.91 -14.41
N ARG A 248 18.73 -27.63 -14.07
CA ARG A 248 18.84 -27.09 -12.70
C ARG A 248 17.58 -26.37 -12.22
N TYR A 249 17.36 -26.38 -10.90
CA TYR A 249 16.24 -25.68 -10.25
C TYR A 249 16.53 -25.27 -8.80
N GLY A 250 15.58 -24.56 -8.19
CA GLY A 250 15.56 -24.27 -6.75
C GLY A 250 16.42 -23.06 -6.35
N PRO A 251 16.68 -22.85 -5.04
CA PRO A 251 17.52 -21.74 -4.56
C PRO A 251 18.95 -21.87 -5.12
N GLU A 252 19.51 -20.75 -5.57
CA GLU A 252 20.83 -20.65 -6.23
C GLU A 252 21.07 -21.66 -7.37
N CYS A 253 20.00 -22.16 -8.01
CA CYS A 253 20.05 -23.20 -9.05
C CYS A 253 20.83 -24.46 -8.63
N SER A 254 20.86 -24.73 -7.32
CA SER A 254 21.66 -25.77 -6.70
C SER A 254 21.18 -27.19 -7.01
N GLN A 255 19.86 -27.39 -7.15
CA GLN A 255 19.26 -28.71 -7.32
C GLN A 255 19.26 -29.14 -8.80
N VAL A 256 19.44 -30.43 -9.04
CA VAL A 256 19.51 -31.02 -10.40
C VAL A 256 18.19 -31.72 -10.75
N CYS A 257 17.68 -31.52 -11.97
CA CYS A 257 16.49 -32.17 -12.51
C CYS A 257 16.61 -33.71 -12.49
N GLY A 258 15.48 -34.42 -12.41
CA GLY A 258 15.42 -35.84 -12.74
C GLY A 258 15.29 -36.10 -14.25
N THR A 259 14.97 -37.33 -14.62
CA THR A 259 15.03 -37.85 -15.99
C THR A 259 13.81 -37.46 -16.84
N CYS A 260 13.47 -36.16 -16.91
CA CYS A 260 12.29 -35.64 -17.61
C CYS A 260 12.26 -35.98 -19.12
N PHE A 261 11.08 -36.32 -19.64
CA PHE A 261 10.85 -36.71 -21.03
C PHE A 261 11.39 -35.70 -22.06
N GLN A 262 12.04 -36.24 -23.12
CA GLN A 262 12.56 -35.58 -24.33
C GLN A 262 13.50 -34.37 -24.21
N LEU A 263 13.65 -33.69 -23.07
CA LEU A 263 14.52 -32.50 -22.94
C LEU A 263 15.41 -32.46 -21.69
N LYS A 264 15.23 -33.34 -20.69
CA LYS A 264 15.80 -33.19 -19.32
C LYS A 264 15.41 -31.89 -18.59
N ASN A 265 14.56 -31.06 -19.19
CA ASN A 265 14.12 -29.79 -18.65
C ASN A 265 12.98 -30.00 -17.64
N CYS A 266 13.34 -29.97 -16.36
CA CYS A 266 12.37 -29.76 -15.29
C CYS A 266 12.06 -28.27 -15.12
N HIS A 267 10.93 -27.95 -14.48
CA HIS A 267 10.53 -26.58 -14.23
C HIS A 267 11.49 -25.89 -13.23
N HIS A 268 12.15 -24.82 -13.68
CA HIS A 268 13.29 -24.18 -13.01
C HIS A 268 13.07 -23.73 -11.56
N ILE A 269 11.83 -23.51 -11.10
CA ILE A 269 11.55 -23.10 -9.72
C ILE A 269 11.53 -24.28 -8.74
N ASN A 270 10.82 -25.36 -9.09
CA ASN A 270 10.44 -26.44 -8.16
C ASN A 270 10.92 -27.85 -8.57
N GLY A 271 11.47 -28.01 -9.77
CA GLY A 271 12.06 -29.26 -10.24
C GLY A 271 11.10 -30.27 -10.88
N SER A 272 9.82 -29.94 -11.07
CA SER A 272 8.85 -30.89 -11.63
C SER A 272 8.98 -31.07 -13.14
N CYS A 273 8.88 -32.31 -13.63
CA CYS A 273 8.92 -32.65 -15.05
C CYS A 273 7.52 -32.48 -15.68
N MET A 274 7.29 -31.42 -16.45
CA MET A 274 5.95 -31.08 -16.97
C MET A 274 5.44 -32.00 -18.09
N ASN A 275 6.32 -32.74 -18.76
CA ASN A 275 5.99 -33.62 -19.89
C ASN A 275 6.12 -35.12 -19.54
N GLY A 276 6.10 -35.47 -18.25
CA GLY A 276 6.34 -36.83 -17.78
C GLY A 276 7.82 -37.23 -17.75
N CYS A 277 8.05 -38.52 -17.49
CA CYS A 277 9.36 -39.14 -17.29
C CYS A 277 9.81 -39.97 -18.50
N ASN A 278 11.12 -39.99 -18.76
CA ASN A 278 11.69 -40.99 -19.67
C ASN A 278 11.51 -42.41 -19.11
N GLN A 279 11.66 -43.38 -20.01
CA GLN A 279 11.59 -44.81 -19.71
C GLN A 279 12.43 -45.20 -18.48
N GLY A 280 11.84 -45.98 -17.58
CA GLY A 280 12.50 -46.48 -16.36
C GLY A 280 12.34 -45.59 -15.12
N PHE A 281 11.65 -44.44 -15.21
CA PHE A 281 11.46 -43.49 -14.10
C PHE A 281 10.01 -43.04 -13.93
N GLU A 282 9.62 -42.74 -12.69
CA GLU A 282 8.29 -42.29 -12.29
C GLU A 282 8.30 -41.12 -11.29
N GLY A 283 7.11 -40.54 -11.05
CA GLY A 283 6.84 -39.49 -10.07
C GLY A 283 7.15 -38.08 -10.58
N MET A 284 6.58 -37.06 -9.91
CA MET A 284 6.58 -35.65 -10.37
C MET A 284 7.95 -35.04 -10.70
N PHE A 285 9.04 -35.62 -10.17
CA PHE A 285 10.41 -35.17 -10.37
C PHE A 285 11.25 -36.10 -11.26
N CYS A 286 10.72 -37.26 -11.67
CA CYS A 286 11.41 -38.31 -12.44
C CYS A 286 12.76 -38.74 -11.85
N LYS A 287 12.81 -38.86 -10.52
CA LYS A 287 13.99 -39.28 -9.74
C LYS A 287 13.87 -40.69 -9.15
N LYS A 288 12.66 -41.26 -9.11
CA LYS A 288 12.39 -42.61 -8.63
C LYS A 288 12.41 -43.58 -9.83
N PRO A 289 13.11 -44.72 -9.77
CA PRO A 289 13.01 -45.75 -10.80
C PRO A 289 11.64 -46.45 -10.73
N CYS A 290 11.23 -47.13 -11.82
CA CYS A 290 9.99 -47.91 -11.83
C CYS A 290 9.94 -48.95 -10.69
N LEU A 291 8.74 -49.14 -10.14
CA LEU A 291 8.48 -50.25 -9.22
C LEU A 291 8.60 -51.60 -9.94
N HIS A 292 9.01 -52.66 -9.22
CA HIS A 292 9.19 -53.99 -9.80
C HIS A 292 7.90 -54.49 -10.48
N GLY A 293 7.99 -54.89 -11.75
CA GLY A 293 6.84 -55.28 -12.58
C GLY A 293 6.26 -54.15 -13.45
N TYR A 294 6.84 -52.95 -13.43
CA TYR A 294 6.43 -51.81 -14.26
C TYR A 294 7.59 -51.28 -15.11
N TYR A 295 7.30 -50.78 -16.32
CA TYR A 295 8.30 -50.31 -17.27
C TYR A 295 7.80 -49.20 -18.20
N GLY A 296 8.73 -48.61 -18.95
CA GLY A 296 8.44 -47.62 -19.99
C GLY A 296 8.25 -46.20 -19.45
N TYR A 297 7.69 -45.31 -20.29
CA TYR A 297 7.49 -43.89 -19.97
C TYR A 297 6.49 -43.72 -18.81
N ASP A 298 6.87 -42.94 -17.80
CA ASP A 298 6.18 -42.81 -16.50
C ASP A 298 5.83 -44.15 -15.84
N CYS A 299 6.54 -45.23 -16.19
CA CYS A 299 6.29 -46.61 -15.74
C CYS A 299 4.86 -47.14 -16.03
N ASN A 300 4.17 -46.58 -17.02
CA ASN A 300 2.77 -46.90 -17.33
C ASN A 300 2.51 -48.32 -17.87
N ASN A 301 3.54 -49.05 -18.32
CA ASN A 301 3.37 -50.41 -18.84
C ASN A 301 3.60 -51.43 -17.72
N THR A 302 2.75 -52.46 -17.64
CA THR A 302 2.97 -53.62 -16.76
C THR A 302 3.76 -54.69 -17.49
N CYS A 303 4.78 -55.26 -16.84
CA CYS A 303 5.52 -56.40 -17.36
C CYS A 303 4.63 -57.66 -17.41
N ASN A 304 4.95 -58.59 -18.31
CA ASN A 304 4.22 -59.84 -18.40
C ASN A 304 4.34 -60.64 -17.08
N SER A 305 3.19 -61.08 -16.55
CA SER A 305 3.08 -61.93 -15.35
C SER A 305 3.86 -63.26 -15.41
N ALA A 306 4.22 -63.72 -16.62
CA ALA A 306 5.07 -64.88 -16.84
C ALA A 306 6.58 -64.61 -16.66
N CYS A 307 6.99 -63.40 -16.29
CA CYS A 307 8.40 -63.03 -16.06
C CYS A 307 8.76 -63.05 -14.57
N LYS A 308 9.96 -63.54 -14.24
CA LYS A 308 10.51 -63.47 -12.85
C LYS A 308 10.82 -62.03 -12.43
N GLY A 309 11.04 -61.16 -13.41
CA GLY A 309 11.41 -59.75 -13.29
C GLY A 309 11.80 -59.22 -14.68
N CYS A 310 11.75 -57.90 -14.85
CA CYS A 310 11.84 -57.24 -16.15
C CYS A 310 12.69 -55.97 -16.12
N ASP A 311 13.20 -55.59 -17.29
CA ASP A 311 13.87 -54.32 -17.51
C ASP A 311 12.89 -53.13 -17.46
N ALA A 312 13.18 -52.14 -16.61
CA ALA A 312 12.30 -50.98 -16.40
C ALA A 312 12.22 -50.02 -17.60
N VAL A 313 13.14 -50.10 -18.57
CA VAL A 313 13.17 -49.24 -19.75
C VAL A 313 12.31 -49.83 -20.86
N ASN A 314 12.53 -51.10 -21.21
CA ASN A 314 11.93 -51.75 -22.38
C ASN A 314 10.99 -52.94 -22.08
N GLY A 315 10.93 -53.42 -20.84
CA GLY A 315 10.06 -54.53 -20.42
C GLY A 315 10.60 -55.93 -20.68
N LEU A 316 11.81 -56.05 -21.25
CA LEU A 316 12.47 -57.32 -21.55
C LEU A 316 12.66 -58.15 -20.27
N CYS A 317 12.33 -59.43 -20.31
CA CYS A 317 12.34 -60.29 -19.13
C CYS A 317 13.72 -60.88 -18.84
N ASN A 318 14.68 -59.98 -18.64
CA ASN A 318 16.12 -60.21 -18.48
C ASN A 318 16.52 -61.08 -17.28
N THR A 319 15.64 -61.26 -16.28
CA THR A 319 15.83 -62.22 -15.16
C THR A 319 15.28 -63.62 -15.44
N GLY A 320 14.73 -63.83 -16.64
CA GLY A 320 14.19 -65.11 -17.10
C GLY A 320 12.69 -65.28 -16.86
N CYS A 321 12.15 -66.33 -17.48
CA CYS A 321 10.73 -66.65 -17.44
C CYS A 321 10.36 -67.54 -16.25
N MET A 322 9.10 -67.45 -15.83
CA MET A 322 8.47 -68.40 -14.93
C MET A 322 8.36 -69.79 -15.60
N PRO A 323 8.36 -70.89 -14.83
CA PRO A 323 8.28 -72.25 -15.38
C PRO A 323 7.14 -72.43 -16.37
N GLY A 324 7.44 -73.01 -17.53
CA GLY A 324 6.51 -73.24 -18.64
C GLY A 324 6.42 -72.12 -19.68
N TRP A 325 7.19 -71.05 -19.54
CA TRP A 325 7.17 -69.91 -20.47
C TRP A 325 8.57 -69.60 -21.02
N ARG A 326 8.61 -69.00 -22.21
CA ARG A 326 9.84 -68.67 -22.96
C ARG A 326 9.68 -67.42 -23.83
N GLY A 327 10.78 -67.03 -24.46
CA GLY A 327 10.87 -65.85 -25.33
C GLY A 327 11.21 -64.59 -24.53
N ASP A 328 11.65 -63.56 -25.24
CA ASP A 328 12.23 -62.32 -24.69
C ASP A 328 11.32 -61.55 -23.70
N TYR A 329 10.00 -61.73 -23.80
CA TYR A 329 8.99 -61.16 -22.89
C TYR A 329 8.13 -62.26 -22.23
N CYS A 330 8.60 -63.51 -22.23
CA CYS A 330 7.92 -64.70 -21.69
C CYS A 330 6.51 -64.91 -22.26
N GLN A 331 6.29 -64.51 -23.51
CA GLN A 331 4.99 -64.48 -24.17
C GLN A 331 4.57 -65.82 -24.79
N GLU A 332 5.50 -66.78 -24.91
CA GLU A 332 5.24 -68.11 -25.47
C GLU A 332 5.26 -69.17 -24.37
N ALA A 333 4.40 -70.18 -24.51
CA ALA A 333 4.54 -71.43 -23.76
C ALA A 333 5.74 -72.24 -24.27
N CYS A 334 6.18 -73.25 -23.50
CA CYS A 334 7.15 -74.24 -23.99
C CYS A 334 6.64 -74.99 -25.23
N ASP A 335 7.57 -75.39 -26.11
CA ASP A 335 7.24 -76.22 -27.28
C ASP A 335 6.72 -77.60 -26.84
N ASN A 336 5.80 -78.16 -27.63
CA ASN A 336 5.27 -79.52 -27.46
C ASN A 336 6.41 -80.53 -27.26
N GLY A 337 6.39 -81.24 -26.14
CA GLY A 337 7.45 -82.15 -25.71
C GLY A 337 8.31 -81.63 -24.56
N THR A 338 8.16 -80.38 -24.13
CA THR A 338 8.91 -79.80 -23.00
C THR A 338 8.04 -79.00 -22.03
N PHE A 339 8.47 -78.93 -20.77
CA PHE A 339 7.81 -78.18 -19.70
C PHE A 339 8.80 -77.63 -18.66
N GLY A 340 8.28 -76.88 -17.69
CA GLY A 340 9.02 -76.49 -16.49
C GLY A 340 10.01 -75.34 -16.71
N ASP A 341 10.99 -75.20 -15.82
CA ASP A 341 11.91 -74.05 -15.84
C ASP A 341 12.81 -74.06 -17.09
N ASN A 342 12.88 -72.93 -17.79
CA ASN A 342 13.54 -72.77 -19.10
C ASN A 342 13.13 -73.81 -20.16
N CYS A 343 11.94 -74.41 -20.05
CA CYS A 343 11.47 -75.49 -20.93
C CYS A 343 12.45 -76.68 -21.00
N SER A 344 13.17 -76.96 -19.91
CA SER A 344 14.27 -77.92 -19.89
C SER A 344 13.85 -79.37 -19.57
N GLN A 345 12.61 -79.59 -19.11
CA GLN A 345 12.13 -80.90 -18.69
C GLN A 345 11.32 -81.55 -19.82
N PRO A 346 11.67 -82.76 -20.30
CA PRO A 346 10.90 -83.42 -21.35
C PRO A 346 9.57 -83.94 -20.81
N CYS A 347 8.50 -83.82 -21.59
CA CYS A 347 7.23 -84.49 -21.30
C CYS A 347 7.46 -86.01 -21.14
N GLY A 348 6.71 -86.64 -20.22
CA GLY A 348 6.63 -88.10 -20.16
C GLY A 348 5.82 -88.70 -21.30
N ASN A 349 5.47 -89.98 -21.18
CA ASN A 349 4.89 -90.78 -22.27
C ASN A 349 3.36 -90.55 -22.37
N CYS A 350 2.98 -89.31 -22.68
CA CYS A 350 1.58 -88.90 -22.88
C CYS A 350 0.95 -89.58 -24.11
N ALA A 351 -0.36 -89.84 -24.06
CA ALA A 351 -1.12 -90.48 -25.13
C ALA A 351 -1.11 -89.71 -26.47
N GLN A 352 -0.95 -88.39 -26.44
CA GLN A 352 -0.59 -87.58 -27.61
C GLN A 352 0.86 -87.09 -27.50
N VAL A 353 1.64 -87.29 -28.57
CA VAL A 353 3.06 -86.94 -28.62
C VAL A 353 3.26 -85.43 -28.41
N GLY A 354 3.85 -85.09 -27.25
CA GLY A 354 4.26 -83.73 -26.92
C GLY A 354 3.23 -82.85 -26.20
N GLN A 355 1.99 -83.29 -25.99
CA GLN A 355 0.96 -82.50 -25.29
C GLN A 355 0.93 -82.78 -23.78
N CYS A 356 2.01 -82.42 -23.08
CA CYS A 356 1.98 -82.25 -21.62
C CYS A 356 1.78 -80.76 -21.26
N HIS A 357 1.19 -80.50 -20.09
CA HIS A 357 0.91 -79.14 -19.63
C HIS A 357 2.21 -78.38 -19.35
N HIS A 358 2.51 -77.38 -20.19
CA HIS A 358 3.80 -76.68 -20.28
C HIS A 358 4.41 -76.18 -18.95
N THR A 359 3.61 -75.88 -17.91
CA THR A 359 4.15 -75.49 -16.60
C THR A 359 4.56 -76.64 -15.67
N ASN A 360 3.95 -77.83 -15.80
CA ASN A 360 4.03 -78.89 -14.76
C ASN A 360 4.12 -80.34 -15.28
N GLY A 361 4.11 -80.56 -16.60
CA GLY A 361 4.33 -81.88 -17.20
C GLY A 361 3.13 -82.82 -17.20
N THR A 362 1.95 -82.39 -16.75
CA THR A 362 0.75 -83.24 -16.69
C THR A 362 0.28 -83.63 -18.10
N CYS A 363 0.13 -84.92 -18.37
CA CYS A 363 -0.42 -85.43 -19.63
C CYS A 363 -1.96 -85.32 -19.60
N LEU A 364 -2.51 -84.34 -20.31
CA LEU A 364 -3.94 -84.00 -20.22
C LEU A 364 -4.87 -85.11 -20.73
N GLU A 365 -4.42 -85.88 -21.72
CA GLU A 365 -5.14 -87.03 -22.32
C GLU A 365 -4.65 -88.39 -21.77
N GLY A 366 -3.93 -88.40 -20.64
CA GLY A 366 -3.40 -89.63 -20.03
C GLY A 366 -2.14 -90.20 -20.69
N CYS A 367 -1.85 -91.47 -20.39
CA CYS A 367 -0.58 -92.15 -20.71
C CYS A 367 -0.71 -93.17 -21.85
N VAL A 368 0.41 -93.47 -22.52
CA VAL A 368 0.53 -94.69 -23.34
C VAL A 368 0.64 -95.94 -22.46
N ASP A 369 0.27 -97.09 -23.02
CA ASP A 369 0.27 -98.38 -22.31
C ASP A 369 1.63 -98.71 -21.64
N GLY A 370 1.57 -99.15 -20.39
CA GLY A 370 2.73 -99.48 -19.55
C GLY A 370 3.22 -98.36 -18.64
N PHE A 371 2.81 -97.11 -18.87
CA PHE A 371 3.13 -95.97 -18.02
C PHE A 371 1.95 -95.50 -17.16
N ILE A 372 2.25 -95.04 -15.94
CA ILE A 372 1.28 -94.48 -14.99
C ILE A 372 1.78 -93.17 -14.36
N GLY A 373 0.94 -92.57 -13.52
CA GLY A 373 1.17 -91.25 -12.90
C GLY A 373 0.70 -90.09 -13.79
N SER A 374 0.43 -88.93 -13.21
CA SER A 374 -0.11 -87.76 -13.95
C SER A 374 0.84 -87.19 -15.02
N THR A 375 2.13 -87.50 -14.92
CA THR A 375 3.20 -87.14 -15.87
C THR A 375 3.60 -88.29 -16.79
N CYS A 376 3.03 -89.49 -16.64
CA CYS A 376 3.31 -90.68 -17.46
C CYS A 376 4.80 -91.08 -17.53
N THR A 377 5.47 -91.01 -16.38
CA THR A 377 6.90 -91.26 -16.19
C THR A 377 7.22 -92.55 -15.42
N GLU A 378 6.23 -93.16 -14.76
CA GLU A 378 6.41 -94.37 -13.94
C GLU A 378 6.04 -95.63 -14.73
N LEU A 379 6.87 -96.67 -14.68
CA LEU A 379 6.67 -97.92 -15.43
C LEU A 379 6.05 -99.01 -14.54
N PHE A 380 4.97 -99.65 -14.99
CA PHE A 380 4.21 -100.60 -14.17
C PHE A 380 4.78 -102.03 -14.22
N LEU A 381 5.39 -102.50 -13.13
CA LEU A 381 5.91 -103.87 -12.97
C LEU A 381 5.41 -104.53 -11.66
N LYS A 382 5.00 -105.80 -11.76
CA LYS A 382 4.61 -106.65 -10.62
C LYS A 382 5.72 -107.64 -10.26
N ILE A 383 6.05 -107.76 -8.97
CA ILE A 383 6.92 -108.81 -8.41
C ILE A 383 6.29 -109.35 -7.11
N THR A 384 6.60 -110.60 -6.74
CA THR A 384 6.27 -111.23 -5.45
C THR A 384 7.54 -111.77 -4.79
N GLU A 385 7.54 -111.83 -3.45
CA GLU A 385 8.68 -112.17 -2.58
C GLU A 385 8.79 -113.70 -2.31
N PRO A 386 9.57 -114.23 -1.32
CA PRO A 386 10.70 -113.68 -0.52
C PRO A 386 11.92 -114.64 -0.35
N LEU A 387 12.93 -114.25 0.46
CA LEU A 387 13.39 -114.93 1.72
C LEU A 387 14.93 -115.12 1.95
N ASP A 388 15.41 -114.57 3.08
CA ASP A 388 16.48 -114.96 4.05
C ASP A 388 17.95 -115.33 3.73
N ASN A 389 18.86 -114.60 4.42
CA ASN A 389 19.92 -115.03 5.37
C ASN A 389 20.91 -116.19 5.00
N THR A 390 22.23 -116.13 5.23
CA THR A 390 23.05 -115.62 6.37
C THR A 390 24.53 -115.43 6.00
N GLY A 391 25.33 -114.70 6.79
CA GLY A 391 26.76 -115.03 7.01
C GLY A 391 27.78 -113.87 6.99
N PRO A 392 28.77 -113.78 7.92
CA PRO A 392 29.67 -112.61 8.03
C PRO A 392 31.18 -112.89 7.83
N VAL A 393 31.99 -111.82 7.64
CA VAL A 393 33.21 -111.50 8.46
C VAL A 393 33.93 -110.21 7.99
N VAL A 394 34.09 -109.26 8.93
CA VAL A 394 35.14 -108.22 9.14
C VAL A 394 35.73 -107.44 7.94
N GLY A 395 35.58 -106.11 7.97
CA GLY A 395 36.34 -105.16 7.13
C GLY A 395 36.22 -103.68 7.53
N ALA A 396 37.00 -103.24 8.52
CA ALA A 396 37.38 -101.85 8.87
C ALA A 396 36.33 -100.69 8.84
N ILE A 397 36.06 -100.14 10.04
CA ILE A 397 35.80 -98.71 10.34
C ILE A 397 34.58 -98.03 9.66
N VAL A 398 33.49 -97.91 10.43
CA VAL A 398 32.42 -96.91 10.26
C VAL A 398 32.24 -96.16 11.58
N GLY A 399 32.02 -94.83 11.58
CA GLY A 399 31.84 -94.12 12.85
C GLY A 399 31.72 -92.59 12.87
N VAL A 400 31.32 -91.89 11.79
CA VAL A 400 31.04 -90.43 11.87
C VAL A 400 29.76 -90.02 11.13
N LEU A 401 28.62 -90.26 11.78
CA LEU A 401 27.53 -89.28 11.85
C LEU A 401 27.33 -88.93 13.33
N VAL A 402 26.69 -87.80 13.64
CA VAL A 402 26.52 -87.23 15.01
C VAL A 402 27.79 -86.64 15.66
N GLY A 403 28.98 -86.76 15.07
CA GLY A 403 30.26 -86.38 15.74
C GLY A 403 30.85 -84.97 15.49
N SER A 404 30.48 -84.24 14.43
CA SER A 404 31.35 -83.20 13.85
C SER A 404 31.04 -81.72 14.21
N ILE A 405 29.92 -81.42 14.85
CA ILE A 405 29.47 -80.02 15.10
C ILE A 405 30.23 -79.31 16.24
N LEU A 406 30.94 -80.05 17.11
CA LEU A 406 31.44 -79.50 18.39
C LEU A 406 32.96 -79.23 18.50
N VAL A 407 33.77 -79.44 17.46
CA VAL A 407 35.25 -79.30 17.56
C VAL A 407 35.82 -78.02 16.93
N VAL A 408 35.27 -77.55 15.80
CA VAL A 408 35.84 -76.40 15.05
C VAL A 408 35.72 -75.09 15.83
N ALA A 409 34.61 -74.87 16.55
CA ALA A 409 34.35 -73.64 17.30
C ALA A 409 35.36 -73.40 18.45
N LEU A 410 35.90 -74.46 19.04
CA LEU A 410 36.67 -74.38 20.30
C LEU A 410 38.15 -74.01 20.10
N VAL A 411 38.70 -74.25 18.90
CA VAL A 411 40.13 -73.99 18.60
C VAL A 411 40.39 -72.53 18.21
N PHE A 412 39.48 -71.89 17.46
CA PHE A 412 39.74 -70.56 16.89
C PHE A 412 39.74 -69.44 17.96
N ILE A 413 38.85 -69.54 18.96
CA ILE A 413 38.71 -68.56 20.06
C ILE A 413 40.01 -68.37 20.85
N ILE A 414 40.81 -69.43 21.02
CA ILE A 414 42.04 -69.39 21.83
C ILE A 414 43.11 -68.49 21.20
N ARG A 415 43.16 -68.35 19.87
CA ARG A 415 44.37 -67.83 19.20
C ARG A 415 44.46 -66.31 19.05
N MET A 416 43.35 -65.57 19.09
CA MET A 416 43.34 -64.11 18.86
C MET A 416 43.11 -63.24 20.10
N LYS A 417 42.98 -63.81 21.31
CA LYS A 417 43.13 -63.04 22.58
C LYS A 417 44.61 -62.76 22.91
N ARG A 418 45.40 -62.36 21.90
CA ARG A 418 46.78 -61.85 22.05
C ARG A 418 47.01 -60.60 21.19
N ARG A 419 46.84 -59.45 21.86
CA ARG A 419 47.57 -58.18 21.74
C ARG A 419 47.81 -57.62 20.32
N LYS A 420 47.20 -56.49 19.93
CA LYS A 420 47.36 -55.11 20.47
C LYS A 420 48.72 -54.49 20.17
N THR A 421 48.76 -53.66 19.12
CA THR A 421 49.55 -52.40 19.05
C THR A 421 48.88 -51.44 18.06
N SER A 422 49.11 -50.13 18.24
CA SER A 422 48.67 -49.01 17.39
C SER A 422 49.75 -48.67 16.32
N ASN A 423 49.67 -47.67 15.44
CA ASN A 423 48.87 -46.43 15.41
C ASN A 423 48.71 -45.84 13.98
N GLU A 424 47.77 -44.88 13.80
CA GLU A 424 47.75 -43.75 12.81
C GLU A 424 47.88 -44.04 11.28
N GLU A 425 47.04 -43.52 10.35
CA GLU A 425 45.87 -42.59 10.34
C GLU A 425 44.81 -43.06 9.27
N LYS A 426 43.82 -42.34 8.67
CA LYS A 426 43.35 -40.92 8.67
C LYS A 426 41.83 -40.76 8.37
N TYR A 427 41.44 -39.86 7.46
CA TYR A 427 40.07 -39.45 7.07
C TYR A 427 39.42 -40.44 6.05
N LYS A 428 38.14 -40.83 6.12
CA LYS A 428 36.83 -40.10 5.96
C LYS A 428 36.50 -39.71 4.49
N SER A 429 35.28 -39.87 3.96
CA SER A 429 34.00 -40.40 4.50
C SER A 429 32.91 -40.60 3.42
N GLY A 430 31.97 -41.55 3.63
CA GLY A 430 30.53 -41.37 3.27
C GLY A 430 29.86 -42.32 2.26
N GLN A 431 28.80 -43.02 2.67
CA GLN A 431 27.41 -42.92 2.14
C GLN A 431 26.39 -43.67 3.03
N GLU A 432 25.09 -43.51 2.73
CA GLU A 432 23.89 -43.95 3.49
C GLU A 432 23.74 -45.49 3.66
N GLU A 433 23.24 -46.06 4.78
CA GLU A 433 21.86 -46.08 5.35
C GLU A 433 20.87 -46.96 4.51
N THR A 434 20.17 -47.99 5.03
CA THR A 434 19.37 -48.08 6.26
C THR A 434 19.15 -49.52 6.82
N LEU A 435 18.89 -49.60 8.13
CA LEU A 435 18.03 -50.52 8.93
C LEU A 435 17.78 -52.01 8.56
N ALA A 436 18.03 -52.90 9.53
CA ALA A 436 17.18 -54.06 9.87
C ALA A 436 17.36 -54.49 11.35
N GLU A 437 16.41 -55.29 11.86
CA GLU A 437 16.26 -55.76 13.26
C GLU A 437 17.29 -56.87 13.65
N ASN A 438 17.42 -57.41 14.88
CA ASN A 438 16.44 -57.60 15.96
C ASN A 438 17.06 -57.73 17.39
N GLN A 439 16.23 -57.86 18.43
CA GLN A 439 16.57 -57.73 19.86
C GLN A 439 16.99 -59.04 20.58
N TYR A 440 17.43 -58.94 21.85
CA TYR A 440 16.85 -59.58 23.07
C TYR A 440 17.81 -59.35 24.28
N SER A 441 17.44 -58.55 25.29
CA SER A 441 16.86 -58.94 26.61
C SER A 441 17.78 -59.81 27.48
N ASN A 442 18.03 -59.50 28.76
CA ASN A 442 17.16 -59.71 29.94
C ASN A 442 17.91 -59.18 31.20
N VAL A 443 17.34 -58.96 32.40
CA VAL A 443 16.01 -59.16 33.02
C VAL A 443 15.73 -57.91 33.94
N ASP A 444 14.78 -57.75 34.88
CA ASP A 444 13.86 -58.63 35.63
C ASP A 444 12.64 -57.85 36.22
N LEU A 445 11.82 -58.52 37.03
CA LEU A 445 11.00 -57.98 38.14
C LEU A 445 9.81 -57.04 37.84
N SER A 446 8.95 -57.51 36.94
CA SER A 446 7.59 -58.01 37.27
C SER A 446 6.45 -57.12 37.83
N ILE A 447 5.22 -57.54 37.49
CA ILE A 447 3.88 -57.23 38.07
C ILE A 447 3.10 -56.08 37.41
N GLU A 448 2.26 -56.49 36.46
CA GLU A 448 1.01 -55.85 36.01
C GLU A 448 -0.14 -56.16 37.02
N PRO A 449 -1.38 -55.58 36.96
CA PRO A 449 -2.17 -55.40 35.72
C PRO A 449 -3.19 -54.21 35.62
N SER A 450 -3.81 -54.14 34.44
CA SER A 450 -5.24 -53.82 34.16
C SER A 450 -5.87 -52.45 34.45
N ASP A 451 -6.56 -51.93 33.41
CA ASP A 451 -7.94 -51.38 33.39
C ASP A 451 -8.41 -50.25 34.34
N SER A 452 -9.33 -49.36 33.95
CA SER A 452 -9.87 -48.97 32.63
C SER A 452 -10.65 -47.64 32.72
N ARG A 453 -11.34 -47.26 31.62
CA ARG A 453 -12.48 -46.30 31.47
C ARG A 453 -13.24 -46.02 32.79
N THR A 454 -13.69 -44.80 33.12
CA THR A 454 -14.47 -43.81 32.33
C THR A 454 -14.30 -42.42 32.98
N GLU A 455 -14.13 -41.31 32.26
CA GLU A 455 -15.20 -40.50 31.64
C GLU A 455 -16.38 -40.14 32.58
N LYS A 456 -16.39 -38.91 33.13
CA LYS A 456 -17.44 -37.87 32.89
C LYS A 456 -17.41 -36.67 33.88
N GLU A 457 -17.67 -35.48 33.33
CA GLU A 457 -18.62 -34.41 33.78
C GLU A 457 -18.79 -34.07 35.29
N ASN A 458 -19.00 -32.83 35.76
CA ASN A 458 -19.01 -31.48 35.16
C ASN A 458 -19.14 -30.42 36.30
N LYS A 459 -18.67 -29.16 36.10
CA LYS A 459 -19.17 -27.92 36.78
C LYS A 459 -18.93 -27.82 38.33
N ILE A 460 -18.98 -26.68 39.05
CA ILE A 460 -19.09 -25.23 38.73
C ILE A 460 -18.51 -24.34 39.88
N VAL A 461 -17.92 -23.18 39.51
CA VAL A 461 -17.77 -21.87 40.23
C VAL A 461 -17.50 -21.79 41.76
N ALA A 462 -16.29 -21.28 42.07
CA ALA A 462 -15.87 -20.25 43.05
C ALA A 462 -16.52 -20.06 44.45
N MET A 463 -15.69 -19.59 45.42
CA MET A 463 -15.87 -18.27 46.07
C MET A 463 -14.60 -17.75 46.78
N MET A 464 -14.62 -16.48 47.20
CA MET A 464 -13.46 -15.69 47.68
C MET A 464 -13.22 -15.74 49.21
N ARG A 465 -11.96 -15.46 49.61
CA ARG A 465 -11.51 -14.71 50.82
C ARG A 465 -10.01 -14.42 50.61
N ASP A 466 -9.54 -13.18 50.47
CA ASP A 466 -9.53 -12.04 51.39
C ASP A 466 -8.66 -12.25 52.65
N SER A 467 -7.56 -11.48 52.72
CA SER A 467 -6.86 -11.03 53.93
C SER A 467 -5.79 -9.98 53.55
N THR A 468 -5.47 -9.07 54.47
CA THR A 468 -4.64 -7.87 54.24
C THR A 468 -3.34 -7.82 55.07
N VAL A 469 -2.51 -6.78 54.86
CA VAL A 469 -1.60 -6.08 55.81
C VAL A 469 -0.12 -5.93 55.36
N LYS A 470 0.19 -4.70 54.89
CA LYS A 470 1.34 -3.79 55.15
C LYS A 470 2.81 -4.26 55.27
N GLU A 471 3.68 -3.54 54.53
CA GLU A 471 4.89 -2.75 54.94
C GLU A 471 5.74 -3.25 56.14
N ASN A 472 7.08 -3.33 56.12
CA ASN A 472 8.02 -2.21 55.85
C ASN A 472 9.52 -2.64 55.93
N THR A 473 10.44 -1.91 55.26
CA THR A 473 11.90 -1.71 55.59
C THR A 473 12.87 -2.93 55.65
N THR A 474 14.19 -2.88 55.37
CA THR A 474 15.14 -1.83 54.89
C THR A 474 16.44 -2.45 54.30
N THR A 475 17.10 -1.71 53.39
CA THR A 475 18.56 -1.69 53.08
C THR A 475 19.39 -2.99 52.98
N ASN A 476 20.03 -3.20 51.82
CA ASN A 476 21.46 -2.86 51.66
C ASN A 476 21.90 -2.77 50.18
N ARG A 477 23.01 -2.06 49.92
CA ARG A 477 23.63 -1.93 48.59
C ARG A 477 24.64 -3.05 48.35
N TYR A 478 24.75 -3.51 47.10
CA TYR A 478 26.04 -3.65 46.38
C TYR A 478 25.75 -3.94 44.90
N ASP A 479 26.16 -3.05 44.00
CA ASP A 479 26.25 -3.36 42.56
C ASP A 479 27.51 -4.22 42.31
N PRO A 480 27.47 -5.09 41.29
CA PRO A 480 28.16 -4.71 40.06
C PRO A 480 27.36 -4.99 38.77
N ILE A 481 27.75 -4.27 37.72
CA ILE A 481 27.31 -4.44 36.33
C ILE A 481 28.02 -5.66 35.73
N GLU A 482 27.32 -6.56 35.02
CA GLU A 482 27.44 -6.74 33.55
C GLU A 482 26.42 -7.77 32.99
N GLU A 483 26.01 -7.54 31.75
CA GLU A 483 25.42 -8.40 30.70
C GLU A 483 24.45 -9.58 30.99
N ASP A 484 23.28 -9.49 30.33
CA ASP A 484 22.52 -10.53 29.64
C ASP A 484 22.33 -11.93 30.25
N ASN A 485 21.11 -12.19 30.75
CA ASN A 485 20.19 -13.20 30.16
C ASN A 485 18.80 -13.12 30.83
N VAL A 486 17.84 -12.43 30.21
CA VAL A 486 16.44 -12.43 30.69
C VAL A 486 15.53 -13.12 29.67
N TYR A 487 15.27 -14.40 29.91
CA TYR A 487 14.10 -15.08 29.34
C TYR A 487 12.83 -14.46 29.98
N MET A 488 12.23 -13.49 29.29
CA MET A 488 10.93 -12.96 29.69
C MET A 488 9.82 -13.98 29.43
N ASN A 489 9.45 -14.73 30.47
CA ASN A 489 8.12 -15.31 30.56
C ASN A 489 7.10 -14.17 30.72
N GLU A 490 6.66 -13.57 29.63
CA GLU A 490 5.69 -12.47 29.68
C GLU A 490 4.35 -12.94 30.26
N THR A 491 4.00 -12.38 31.42
CA THR A 491 2.68 -12.51 32.02
C THR A 491 1.61 -11.85 31.14
N CYS A 492 0.41 -12.42 31.11
CA CYS A 492 -0.75 -11.89 30.38
C CYS A 492 -0.92 -10.37 30.58
N SER A 493 -0.92 -9.62 29.48
CA SER A 493 -0.98 -8.15 29.51
C SER A 493 -2.34 -7.66 30.01
N SER A 494 -2.35 -7.00 31.17
CA SER A 494 -3.53 -6.31 31.69
C SER A 494 -3.91 -5.14 30.76
N GLY A 495 -5.15 -5.16 30.24
CA GLY A 495 -5.64 -4.15 29.30
C GLY A 495 -5.49 -2.71 29.81
N ILE A 496 -5.25 -1.78 28.87
CA ILE A 496 -4.94 -0.38 29.15
C ILE A 496 -6.19 0.34 29.70
N PRO A 497 -6.17 0.84 30.95
CA PRO A 497 -7.28 1.63 31.49
C PRO A 497 -7.49 2.91 30.67
N LEU A 498 -8.74 3.25 30.37
CA LEU A 498 -9.08 4.36 29.46
C LEU A 498 -8.49 5.71 29.90
N GLU A 499 -8.42 5.94 31.22
CA GLU A 499 -7.80 7.11 31.85
C GLU A 499 -6.32 7.31 31.52
N LYS A 500 -5.59 6.25 31.14
CA LYS A 500 -4.16 6.31 30.78
C LYS A 500 -3.94 6.50 29.27
N LEU A 501 -4.96 6.26 28.45
CA LEU A 501 -4.86 6.20 26.99
C LEU A 501 -4.29 7.50 26.38
N ASP A 502 -4.71 8.66 26.87
CA ASP A 502 -4.19 9.95 26.41
C ASP A 502 -2.71 10.16 26.78
N SER A 503 -2.30 9.75 27.98
CA SER A 503 -0.90 9.82 28.43
C SER A 503 0.04 8.86 27.69
N ILE A 504 -0.53 7.80 27.11
CA ILE A 504 0.15 6.80 26.28
C ILE A 504 0.29 7.32 24.85
N VAL A 505 -0.78 7.87 24.27
CA VAL A 505 -0.77 8.55 22.96
C VAL A 505 0.16 9.77 22.96
N ALA A 506 0.17 10.59 24.02
CA ALA A 506 1.00 11.79 24.10
C ALA A 506 2.52 11.51 24.12
N LYS A 507 2.95 10.26 24.37
CA LYS A 507 4.37 9.84 24.31
C LYS A 507 4.80 9.40 22.90
N GLN A 508 3.86 9.21 21.97
CA GLN A 508 4.14 8.77 20.62
C GLN A 508 5.08 9.74 19.90
N GLY A 509 6.21 9.23 19.37
CA GLY A 509 7.21 10.05 18.67
C GLY A 509 8.26 10.71 19.56
N THR A 510 8.23 10.50 20.88
CA THR A 510 9.35 10.83 21.77
C THR A 510 10.49 9.81 21.64
N LYS A 511 11.73 10.20 22.00
CA LYS A 511 12.87 9.26 22.05
C LYS A 511 12.68 8.12 23.07
N GLU A 512 11.82 8.33 24.07
CA GLU A 512 11.62 7.42 25.20
C GLU A 512 10.56 6.34 24.94
N TYR A 513 9.88 6.34 23.79
CA TYR A 513 8.82 5.36 23.50
C TYR A 513 8.88 4.79 22.07
N ASN A 514 9.90 3.94 21.84
CA ASN A 514 9.95 3.04 20.67
C ASN A 514 8.94 1.88 20.76
N ASP A 515 8.23 1.74 21.88
CA ASP A 515 7.60 0.48 22.26
C ASP A 515 6.38 0.12 21.40
N PHE A 516 5.61 1.09 20.89
CA PHE A 516 4.57 0.81 19.89
C PHE A 516 5.10 0.13 18.62
N LYS A 517 6.35 0.41 18.21
CA LYS A 517 6.97 -0.27 17.06
C LYS A 517 7.38 -1.70 17.40
N LYS A 518 7.87 -1.94 18.63
CA LYS A 518 8.16 -3.29 19.14
C LYS A 518 6.87 -4.11 19.25
N GLU A 519 5.85 -3.52 19.86
CA GLU A 519 4.50 -4.07 20.06
C GLU A 519 3.88 -4.50 18.72
N TYR A 520 3.90 -3.63 17.71
CA TYR A 520 3.43 -3.97 16.37
C TYR A 520 4.28 -5.05 15.68
N ALA A 521 5.60 -5.02 15.85
CA ALA A 521 6.52 -6.02 15.28
C ALA A 521 6.43 -7.40 15.95
N ALA A 522 5.95 -7.47 17.20
CA ALA A 522 5.72 -8.70 17.94
C ALA A 522 4.38 -9.39 17.59
N LEU A 523 3.50 -8.75 16.81
CA LEU A 523 2.26 -9.36 16.34
C LEU A 523 2.56 -10.45 15.29
N PRO A 524 1.95 -11.66 15.38
CA PRO A 524 2.15 -12.75 14.42
C PRO A 524 1.97 -12.28 12.97
N SER A 525 2.87 -12.68 12.07
CA SER A 525 2.89 -12.21 10.68
C SER A 525 2.98 -13.35 9.68
N GLY A 526 2.30 -13.22 8.54
CA GLY A 526 2.25 -14.26 7.52
C GLY A 526 1.14 -15.29 7.77
N GLU A 527 1.29 -16.46 7.16
CA GLU A 527 0.30 -17.55 7.22
C GLU A 527 0.57 -18.43 8.44
N ILE A 528 -0.25 -18.33 9.50
CA ILE A 528 -0.13 -19.12 10.74
C ILE A 528 -1.12 -20.28 10.85
N TYR A 529 -2.16 -20.34 10.01
CA TYR A 529 -3.08 -21.47 9.83
C TYR A 529 -3.23 -21.79 8.34
N SER A 530 -3.76 -22.97 8.00
CA SER A 530 -3.89 -23.42 6.61
C SER A 530 -4.81 -22.51 5.78
N CYS A 531 -4.48 -22.39 4.49
CA CYS A 531 -5.25 -21.65 3.48
C CYS A 531 -5.53 -22.51 2.23
N ASP A 532 -5.60 -23.84 2.40
CA ASP A 532 -5.51 -24.81 1.32
C ASP A 532 -6.70 -24.74 0.36
N VAL A 533 -7.91 -24.44 0.86
CA VAL A 533 -9.08 -24.22 -0.01
C VAL A 533 -8.89 -22.97 -0.88
N GLY A 534 -8.30 -21.91 -0.34
CA GLY A 534 -8.00 -20.69 -1.08
C GLY A 534 -6.87 -20.84 -2.10
N LYS A 535 -5.98 -21.80 -1.90
CA LYS A 535 -4.84 -22.13 -2.76
C LYS A 535 -5.17 -23.11 -3.90
N LYS A 536 -6.33 -23.76 -3.90
CA LYS A 536 -6.73 -24.70 -4.98
C LYS A 536 -6.73 -24.01 -6.37
N PRO A 537 -6.33 -24.70 -7.45
CA PRO A 537 -6.24 -24.11 -8.80
C PRO A 537 -7.50 -23.38 -9.28
N GLU A 538 -8.67 -23.93 -8.99
CA GLU A 538 -9.99 -23.37 -9.33
C GLU A 538 -10.33 -22.09 -8.53
N ASN A 539 -9.74 -21.93 -7.34
CA ASN A 539 -9.99 -20.80 -6.43
C ASN A 539 -8.93 -19.69 -6.56
N ILE A 540 -7.74 -19.98 -7.09
CA ILE A 540 -6.70 -18.97 -7.39
C ILE A 540 -7.27 -17.79 -8.23
N PRO A 541 -8.04 -18.01 -9.32
CA PRO A 541 -8.67 -16.92 -10.08
C PRO A 541 -9.69 -16.08 -9.28
N LYS A 542 -10.27 -16.61 -8.20
CA LYS A 542 -11.18 -15.85 -7.32
C LYS A 542 -10.42 -14.88 -6.40
N ASN A 543 -9.12 -15.07 -6.16
CA ASN A 543 -8.32 -14.21 -5.29
C ASN A 543 -7.81 -12.93 -5.98
N ARG A 544 -7.75 -11.80 -5.24
CA ARG A 544 -7.19 -10.53 -5.72
C ARG A 544 -5.66 -10.46 -5.56
N PHE A 545 -5.12 -11.09 -4.52
CA PHE A 545 -3.68 -11.11 -4.21
C PHE A 545 -3.17 -12.54 -4.09
N LYS A 546 -1.94 -12.80 -4.55
CA LYS A 546 -1.29 -14.13 -4.47
C LYS A 546 -0.76 -14.49 -3.07
N THR A 547 -0.97 -13.61 -2.09
CA THR A 547 -0.40 -13.65 -0.74
C THR A 547 -1.44 -13.34 0.35
N THR A 548 -2.73 -13.33 0.01
CA THR A 548 -3.82 -13.03 0.95
C THR A 548 -4.98 -13.98 0.69
N PHE A 549 -4.86 -15.18 1.26
CA PHE A 549 -5.89 -16.21 1.24
C PHE A 549 -6.65 -16.19 2.58
N PRO A 550 -7.91 -16.63 2.64
CA PRO A 550 -8.60 -16.85 3.91
C PRO A 550 -8.07 -18.13 4.58
N TYR A 551 -7.98 -18.14 5.91
CA TYR A 551 -7.72 -19.38 6.64
C TYR A 551 -8.92 -20.34 6.54
N ASP A 552 -8.66 -21.64 6.40
CA ASP A 552 -9.70 -22.64 6.11
C ASP A 552 -10.69 -22.81 7.28
N HIS A 553 -10.25 -22.60 8.52
CA HIS A 553 -11.04 -22.82 9.73
C HIS A 553 -12.10 -21.74 10.00
N SER A 554 -11.91 -20.53 9.43
CA SER A 554 -12.73 -19.33 9.67
C SER A 554 -13.31 -18.73 8.39
N ARG A 555 -13.05 -19.32 7.23
CA ARG A 555 -13.55 -18.81 5.94
C ARG A 555 -15.08 -18.84 5.90
N VAL A 556 -15.66 -17.91 5.14
CA VAL A 556 -17.07 -18.02 4.75
C VAL A 556 -17.20 -19.12 3.68
N ILE A 557 -18.18 -20.00 3.85
CA ILE A 557 -18.45 -21.16 2.97
C ILE A 557 -19.78 -20.91 2.25
N LEU A 558 -19.79 -20.96 0.92
CA LEU A 558 -20.98 -20.67 0.12
C LEU A 558 -21.81 -21.94 -0.16
N SER A 559 -23.11 -21.93 0.13
CA SER A 559 -24.01 -23.07 -0.11
C SER A 559 -24.60 -23.06 -1.52
N ASP A 560 -24.30 -24.05 -2.36
CA ASP A 560 -25.13 -24.56 -3.47
C ASP A 560 -24.57 -25.91 -3.95
N GLU A 561 -25.43 -26.80 -4.42
CA GLU A 561 -25.00 -27.97 -5.19
C GLU A 561 -24.59 -27.53 -6.60
N GLY A 562 -23.32 -27.76 -6.97
CA GLY A 562 -22.80 -27.47 -8.31
C GLY A 562 -22.11 -26.11 -8.51
N SER A 563 -22.00 -25.27 -7.47
CA SER A 563 -21.16 -24.06 -7.48
C SER A 563 -19.92 -24.21 -6.59
N SER A 564 -18.87 -23.42 -6.84
CA SER A 564 -17.70 -23.34 -5.96
C SER A 564 -18.10 -22.75 -4.59
N ASP A 565 -17.77 -23.47 -3.52
CA ASP A 565 -18.06 -23.11 -2.11
C ASP A 565 -17.22 -21.94 -1.59
N TYR A 566 -16.37 -21.36 -2.43
CA TYR A 566 -15.28 -20.48 -2.03
C TYR A 566 -15.54 -19.01 -2.32
N ILE A 567 -15.35 -18.19 -1.28
CA ILE A 567 -15.10 -16.76 -1.37
C ILE A 567 -13.91 -16.38 -0.49
N ASN A 568 -13.13 -15.37 -0.90
CA ASN A 568 -12.05 -14.83 -0.08
C ASN A 568 -12.60 -13.86 0.98
N ALA A 569 -13.15 -14.45 2.04
CA ALA A 569 -13.61 -13.77 3.24
C ALA A 569 -13.47 -14.71 4.45
N ASN A 570 -13.26 -14.15 5.63
CA ASN A 570 -13.31 -14.87 6.91
C ASN A 570 -14.33 -14.21 7.84
N TYR A 571 -14.97 -14.99 8.69
CA TYR A 571 -15.57 -14.46 9.90
C TYR A 571 -14.46 -13.93 10.81
N ILE A 572 -14.72 -12.81 11.49
CA ILE A 572 -13.88 -12.28 12.56
C ILE A 572 -14.75 -12.18 13.80
N ASP A 573 -14.23 -12.67 14.93
CA ASP A 573 -14.90 -12.52 16.21
C ASP A 573 -14.87 -11.08 16.72
N GLY A 574 -15.96 -10.66 17.36
CA GLY A 574 -15.96 -9.53 18.27
C GLY A 574 -15.27 -9.86 19.60
N THR A 575 -15.31 -8.88 20.51
CA THR A 575 -14.80 -9.06 21.89
C THR A 575 -15.72 -9.94 22.74
N ASN A 576 -17.04 -9.92 22.47
CA ASN A 576 -18.05 -10.65 23.26
C ASN A 576 -18.99 -11.53 22.41
N ARG A 577 -18.83 -11.56 21.08
CA ARG A 577 -19.70 -12.27 20.14
C ARG A 577 -18.86 -12.96 19.05
N PRO A 578 -19.04 -14.27 18.81
CA PRO A 578 -18.36 -14.95 17.71
C PRO A 578 -18.96 -14.53 16.35
N ASN A 579 -18.15 -14.58 15.29
CA ASN A 579 -18.57 -14.25 13.91
C ASN A 579 -19.29 -12.89 13.78
N GLU A 580 -18.91 -11.88 14.56
CA GLU A 580 -19.59 -10.57 14.57
C GLU A 580 -19.34 -9.74 13.30
N TYR A 581 -18.25 -10.04 12.57
CA TYR A 581 -17.93 -9.42 11.29
C TYR A 581 -17.60 -10.47 10.23
N ILE A 582 -17.70 -10.07 8.97
CA ILE A 582 -17.05 -10.75 7.85
C ILE A 582 -15.97 -9.82 7.27
N ALA A 583 -14.71 -10.23 7.31
CA ALA A 583 -13.60 -9.53 6.67
C ALA A 583 -13.34 -10.11 5.28
N ALA A 584 -13.73 -9.36 4.24
CA ALA A 584 -13.68 -9.80 2.84
C ALA A 584 -12.69 -9.01 1.99
N GLN A 585 -12.17 -9.61 0.92
CA GLN A 585 -11.51 -8.86 -0.16
C GLN A 585 -12.53 -7.96 -0.89
N GLY A 586 -12.06 -6.88 -1.52
CA GLY A 586 -12.88 -6.11 -2.45
C GLY A 586 -13.17 -6.93 -3.70
N PRO A 587 -14.45 -7.22 -4.04
CA PRO A 587 -14.82 -8.20 -5.07
C PRO A 587 -14.19 -7.90 -6.43
N LYS A 588 -14.01 -8.95 -7.23
CA LYS A 588 -13.52 -8.89 -8.61
C LYS A 588 -14.73 -9.04 -9.55
N GLN A 589 -14.57 -8.69 -10.82
CA GLN A 589 -15.62 -8.92 -11.83
C GLN A 589 -16.03 -10.41 -11.89
N ASN A 590 -15.09 -11.33 -11.68
CA ASN A 590 -15.35 -12.78 -11.65
C ASN A 590 -15.73 -13.33 -10.27
N THR A 591 -16.03 -12.48 -9.27
CA THR A 591 -16.47 -12.88 -7.92
C THR A 591 -17.57 -11.97 -7.35
N VAL A 592 -18.20 -11.13 -8.17
CA VAL A 592 -19.26 -10.22 -7.71
C VAL A 592 -20.55 -10.97 -7.38
N ASP A 593 -20.84 -12.05 -8.11
CA ASP A 593 -21.96 -12.96 -7.85
C ASP A 593 -21.74 -13.76 -6.55
N ASP A 594 -20.53 -14.31 -6.33
CA ASP A 594 -20.13 -14.93 -5.06
C ASP A 594 -20.34 -13.97 -3.87
N PHE A 595 -20.00 -12.69 -4.05
CA PHE A 595 -20.10 -11.65 -3.02
C PHE A 595 -21.55 -11.29 -2.67
N TRP A 596 -22.44 -11.19 -3.66
CA TRP A 596 -23.87 -10.99 -3.42
C TRP A 596 -24.58 -12.25 -2.89
N LYS A 597 -24.10 -13.43 -3.27
CA LYS A 597 -24.52 -14.71 -2.66
C LYS A 597 -24.16 -14.75 -1.17
N MET A 598 -22.93 -14.39 -0.80
CA MET A 598 -22.51 -14.26 0.60
C MET A 598 -23.41 -13.29 1.38
N ILE A 599 -23.65 -12.08 0.84
CA ILE A 599 -24.54 -11.08 1.45
C ILE A 599 -25.96 -11.62 1.68
N TRP A 600 -26.48 -12.41 0.74
CA TRP A 600 -27.81 -13.03 0.86
C TRP A 600 -27.86 -14.19 1.86
N GLN A 601 -26.81 -15.00 1.91
CA GLN A 601 -26.68 -16.15 2.80
C GLN A 601 -26.57 -15.71 4.26
N GLU A 602 -25.65 -14.79 4.55
CA GLU A 602 -25.28 -14.34 5.89
C GLU A 602 -26.19 -13.23 6.46
N ASP A 603 -27.30 -12.92 5.78
CA ASP A 603 -28.28 -11.86 6.12
C ASP A 603 -27.65 -10.48 6.45
N VAL A 604 -26.65 -10.09 5.66
CA VAL A 604 -25.89 -8.84 5.85
C VAL A 604 -26.78 -7.62 5.59
N ASP A 605 -27.05 -6.84 6.64
CA ASP A 605 -27.77 -5.56 6.57
C ASP A 605 -26.84 -4.34 6.39
N SER A 606 -25.54 -4.51 6.61
CA SER A 606 -24.55 -3.43 6.69
C SER A 606 -23.23 -3.81 6.03
N ILE A 607 -22.79 -3.00 5.05
CA ILE A 607 -21.50 -3.17 4.35
C ILE A 607 -20.61 -1.95 4.60
N VAL A 608 -19.39 -2.17 5.10
CA VAL A 608 -18.39 -1.14 5.36
C VAL A 608 -17.27 -1.25 4.33
N MET A 609 -17.24 -0.35 3.36
CA MET A 609 -16.29 -0.31 2.24
C MET A 609 -15.22 0.76 2.47
N LEU A 610 -13.95 0.34 2.61
CA LEU A 610 -12.83 1.19 3.04
C LEU A 610 -11.78 1.39 1.94
N THR A 611 -12.19 1.48 0.68
CA THR A 611 -11.31 1.69 -0.48
C THR A 611 -12.10 2.27 -1.63
N ASN A 612 -11.49 3.16 -2.42
CA ASN A 612 -12.08 3.58 -3.69
C ASN A 612 -12.00 2.44 -4.73
N LEU A 613 -12.73 2.56 -5.84
CA LEU A 613 -12.67 1.56 -6.92
C LEU A 613 -11.27 1.50 -7.57
N LYS A 614 -10.63 2.67 -7.72
CA LYS A 614 -9.25 2.87 -8.22
C LYS A 614 -8.53 3.82 -7.26
N GLU A 615 -7.26 3.55 -7.00
CA GLU A 615 -6.37 4.32 -6.13
C GLU A 615 -5.01 4.42 -6.86
N GLY A 616 -4.59 5.63 -7.22
CA GLY A 616 -3.62 5.88 -8.29
C GLY A 616 -4.07 5.20 -9.60
N ASP A 617 -3.21 4.35 -10.17
CA ASP A 617 -3.55 3.47 -11.31
C ASP A 617 -3.98 2.05 -10.94
N LYS A 618 -4.08 1.73 -9.65
CA LYS A 618 -4.36 0.37 -9.18
C LYS A 618 -5.86 0.20 -8.89
N VAL A 619 -6.53 -0.70 -9.62
CA VAL A 619 -7.92 -1.09 -9.34
C VAL A 619 -7.99 -1.85 -8.03
N LYS A 620 -8.62 -1.28 -7.01
CA LYS A 620 -8.70 -1.82 -5.65
C LYS A 620 -9.97 -2.63 -5.40
N CYS A 621 -11.10 -2.28 -6.03
CA CYS A 621 -12.38 -2.97 -5.91
C CYS A 621 -13.15 -2.91 -7.24
N TYR A 622 -13.94 -3.95 -7.56
CA TYR A 622 -14.95 -3.87 -8.63
C TYR A 622 -16.22 -3.17 -8.11
N LYS A 623 -16.98 -2.52 -8.99
CA LYS A 623 -18.25 -1.87 -8.61
C LYS A 623 -19.35 -2.93 -8.52
N TYR A 624 -19.89 -3.14 -7.33
CA TYR A 624 -20.89 -4.18 -7.06
C TYR A 624 -22.29 -3.61 -6.77
N TRP A 625 -22.54 -2.34 -7.11
CA TRP A 625 -23.83 -1.66 -6.92
C TRP A 625 -24.23 -0.87 -8.18
N PRO A 626 -25.53 -0.71 -8.46
CA PRO A 626 -26.03 0.08 -9.59
C PRO A 626 -25.89 1.59 -9.34
N ASP A 627 -25.99 2.37 -10.41
CA ASP A 627 -26.20 3.82 -10.33
C ASP A 627 -27.67 4.16 -10.06
N ARG A 628 -28.00 5.46 -9.96
CA ARG A 628 -29.38 5.92 -9.73
C ARG A 628 -30.27 5.57 -10.92
N ASN A 629 -31.47 5.09 -10.63
CA ASN A 629 -32.48 4.57 -11.58
C ASN A 629 -32.13 3.23 -12.27
N ASP A 630 -30.88 2.76 -12.17
CA ASP A 630 -30.46 1.47 -12.71
C ASP A 630 -30.78 0.28 -11.79
N SER A 631 -30.73 -0.91 -12.37
CA SER A 631 -30.73 -2.17 -11.63
C SER A 631 -29.75 -3.16 -12.24
N LEU A 632 -28.84 -3.69 -11.42
CA LEU A 632 -27.89 -4.73 -11.82
C LEU A 632 -28.33 -6.08 -11.23
N SER A 633 -28.04 -7.16 -11.95
CA SER A 633 -28.26 -8.53 -11.45
C SER A 633 -26.92 -9.25 -11.37
N PHE A 634 -26.68 -9.88 -10.22
CA PHE A 634 -25.48 -10.63 -9.87
C PHE A 634 -25.93 -12.04 -9.49
N GLY A 635 -25.71 -13.01 -10.38
CA GLY A 635 -26.38 -14.32 -10.33
C GLY A 635 -27.91 -14.16 -10.20
N TYR A 636 -28.48 -14.74 -9.14
CA TYR A 636 -29.90 -14.68 -8.82
C TYR A 636 -30.32 -13.47 -7.95
N ILE A 637 -29.41 -12.54 -7.63
CA ILE A 637 -29.67 -11.34 -6.83
C ILE A 637 -29.80 -10.11 -7.74
N SER A 638 -30.97 -9.47 -7.77
CA SER A 638 -31.18 -8.18 -8.44
C SER A 638 -31.09 -7.02 -7.43
N VAL A 639 -30.26 -6.02 -7.70
CA VAL A 639 -29.92 -4.91 -6.79
C VAL A 639 -30.37 -3.58 -7.39
N LYS A 640 -30.92 -2.69 -6.54
CA LYS A 640 -31.37 -1.34 -6.88
C LYS A 640 -30.92 -0.33 -5.82
N LEU A 641 -30.50 0.86 -6.24
CA LEU A 641 -30.18 1.97 -5.35
C LEU A 641 -31.48 2.68 -4.93
N ILE A 642 -31.76 2.77 -3.62
CA ILE A 642 -32.92 3.49 -3.06
C ILE A 642 -32.54 4.94 -2.75
N GLU A 643 -31.43 5.12 -2.03
CA GLU A 643 -31.00 6.39 -1.45
C GLU A 643 -29.47 6.44 -1.48
N GLU A 644 -28.90 7.62 -1.74
CA GLU A 644 -27.46 7.87 -1.64
C GLU A 644 -27.25 9.26 -1.05
N LYS A 645 -26.51 9.33 0.07
CA LYS A 645 -26.11 10.56 0.74
C LYS A 645 -24.59 10.73 0.64
N MET A 646 -24.17 11.93 0.24
CA MET A 646 -22.77 12.33 0.13
C MET A 646 -22.36 13.09 1.39
N TYR A 647 -21.26 12.65 2.02
CA TYR A 647 -20.61 13.32 3.14
C TYR A 647 -19.18 13.69 2.74
N ALA A 648 -18.52 14.58 3.48
CA ALA A 648 -17.21 15.10 3.11
C ALA A 648 -16.14 14.03 2.85
N PHE A 649 -16.17 12.91 3.58
CA PHE A 649 -15.16 11.85 3.53
C PHE A 649 -15.71 10.46 3.21
N PHE A 650 -17.03 10.31 3.05
CA PHE A 650 -17.72 9.03 2.84
C PHE A 650 -19.08 9.18 2.14
N ILE A 651 -19.66 8.05 1.73
CA ILE A 651 -20.96 7.97 1.05
C ILE A 651 -21.81 6.90 1.76
N GLU A 652 -23.07 7.19 2.05
CA GLU A 652 -24.04 6.24 2.58
C GLU A 652 -25.04 5.86 1.47
N ARG A 653 -25.14 4.58 1.10
CA ARG A 653 -26.07 4.06 0.08
C ARG A 653 -27.03 3.04 0.66
N LYS A 654 -28.32 3.29 0.55
CA LYS A 654 -29.36 2.31 0.87
C LYS A 654 -29.69 1.49 -0.38
N LEU A 655 -29.44 0.19 -0.34
CA LEU A 655 -29.65 -0.73 -1.45
C LEU A 655 -30.84 -1.65 -1.17
N SER A 656 -31.73 -1.81 -2.15
CA SER A 656 -32.71 -2.90 -2.20
C SER A 656 -32.10 -4.06 -2.96
N PHE A 657 -32.24 -5.28 -2.45
CA PHE A 657 -31.77 -6.48 -3.15
C PHE A 657 -32.78 -7.63 -3.05
N THR A 658 -33.06 -8.27 -4.18
CA THR A 658 -34.12 -9.27 -4.35
C THR A 658 -33.54 -10.56 -4.88
N ASN A 659 -33.72 -11.66 -4.16
CA ASN A 659 -33.48 -12.99 -4.70
C ASN A 659 -34.63 -13.34 -5.65
N ILE A 660 -34.32 -13.46 -6.94
CA ILE A 660 -35.30 -13.63 -8.02
C ILE A 660 -36.02 -14.98 -7.86
N SER A 661 -35.27 -16.04 -7.55
CA SER A 661 -35.77 -17.41 -7.37
C SER A 661 -36.72 -17.53 -6.16
N MET A 662 -36.35 -16.91 -5.04
CA MET A 662 -37.15 -16.93 -3.79
C MET A 662 -38.27 -15.87 -3.77
N LYS A 663 -38.26 -14.90 -4.69
CA LYS A 663 -39.12 -13.70 -4.71
C LYS A 663 -39.13 -12.91 -3.39
N LYS A 664 -38.05 -13.00 -2.61
CA LYS A 664 -37.87 -12.28 -1.34
C LYS A 664 -36.93 -11.08 -1.56
N THR A 665 -37.33 -9.91 -1.05
CA THR A 665 -36.53 -8.68 -1.05
C THR A 665 -36.00 -8.41 0.35
N ARG A 666 -34.78 -7.86 0.44
CA ARG A 666 -34.15 -7.31 1.65
C ARG A 666 -33.59 -5.92 1.32
N THR A 667 -33.21 -5.16 2.34
CA THR A 667 -32.52 -3.87 2.18
C THR A 667 -31.30 -3.81 3.09
N LEU A 668 -30.18 -3.31 2.55
CA LEU A 668 -28.94 -3.09 3.31
C LEU A 668 -28.42 -1.67 3.12
N THR A 669 -27.49 -1.24 3.97
CA THR A 669 -26.78 0.03 3.83
C THR A 669 -25.29 -0.20 3.56
N GLN A 670 -24.77 0.31 2.44
CA GLN A 670 -23.34 0.40 2.17
C GLN A 670 -22.82 1.75 2.66
N TYR A 671 -21.80 1.71 3.51
CA TYR A 671 -21.04 2.84 4.00
C TYR A 671 -19.66 2.82 3.33
N HIS A 672 -19.41 3.76 2.42
CA HIS A 672 -18.20 3.80 1.58
C HIS A 672 -17.30 4.97 1.98
N TYR A 673 -16.19 4.70 2.66
CA TYR A 673 -15.20 5.71 3.05
C TYR A 673 -14.26 6.02 1.87
N ILE A 674 -14.40 7.22 1.30
CA ILE A 674 -13.73 7.63 0.04
C ILE A 674 -12.41 8.37 0.27
N SER A 675 -12.15 8.85 1.50
CA SER A 675 -10.96 9.66 1.81
C SER A 675 -9.93 8.95 2.70
N TRP A 676 -9.78 7.63 2.55
CA TRP A 676 -8.61 6.95 3.12
C TRP A 676 -7.44 7.15 2.15
N PRO A 677 -6.33 7.78 2.56
CA PRO A 677 -5.24 8.08 1.64
C PRO A 677 -4.54 6.79 1.13
N ASP A 678 -3.91 6.91 -0.03
CA ASP A 678 -3.15 5.82 -0.65
C ASP A 678 -1.86 5.50 0.15
N HIS A 679 -1.33 6.49 0.87
CA HIS A 679 -0.23 6.38 1.82
C HIS A 679 -0.67 6.96 3.18
N GLY A 680 -0.45 6.21 4.27
CA GLY A 680 -0.87 6.61 5.63
C GLY A 680 -2.33 6.26 5.98
N THR A 681 -2.93 7.06 6.87
CA THR A 681 -4.23 6.81 7.49
C THR A 681 -5.11 8.06 7.60
N PRO A 682 -6.42 7.93 7.86
CA PRO A 682 -7.33 9.07 7.97
C PRO A 682 -7.09 9.89 9.25
N GLU A 683 -7.57 11.13 9.24
CA GLU A 683 -7.74 11.93 10.45
C GLU A 683 -8.70 11.22 11.43
N PRO A 684 -8.34 11.02 12.71
CA PRO A 684 -9.15 10.24 13.65
C PRO A 684 -10.61 10.71 13.73
N MET A 685 -10.87 12.01 13.81
CA MET A 685 -12.24 12.53 13.85
C MET A 685 -13.05 12.26 12.57
N SER A 686 -12.44 12.20 11.39
CA SER A 686 -13.12 11.82 10.14
C SER A 686 -13.49 10.33 10.12
N LEU A 687 -12.63 9.47 10.69
CA LEU A 687 -12.92 8.05 10.87
C LEU A 687 -14.00 7.81 11.93
N LEU A 688 -14.01 8.60 13.02
CA LEU A 688 -15.03 8.53 14.07
C LEU A 688 -16.41 9.02 13.61
N ASP A 689 -16.46 10.03 12.74
CA ASP A 689 -17.69 10.52 12.10
C ASP A 689 -18.31 9.41 11.22
N PHE A 690 -17.51 8.81 10.33
CA PHE A 690 -17.92 7.62 9.57
C PHE A 690 -18.35 6.44 10.46
N TYR A 691 -17.59 6.16 11.52
CA TYR A 691 -17.91 5.10 12.48
C TYR A 691 -19.28 5.32 13.16
N TYR A 692 -19.59 6.56 13.55
CA TYR A 692 -20.91 6.93 14.05
C TYR A 692 -22.00 6.70 12.98
N HIS A 693 -21.73 7.04 11.70
CA HIS A 693 -22.69 6.83 10.61
C HIS A 693 -23.05 5.36 10.37
N VAL A 694 -22.09 4.43 10.51
CA VAL A 694 -22.37 2.99 10.51
C VAL A 694 -23.20 2.61 11.76
N THR A 695 -22.68 2.93 12.95
CA THR A 695 -23.20 2.38 14.21
C THR A 695 -24.49 3.02 14.73
N ARG A 696 -24.93 4.15 14.16
CA ARG A 696 -26.23 4.79 14.47
C ARG A 696 -27.45 4.02 13.95
N ARG A 697 -27.27 3.12 12.96
CA ARG A 697 -28.37 2.37 12.31
C ARG A 697 -28.27 0.85 12.43
N THR A 698 -27.13 0.30 12.84
CA THR A 698 -27.00 -1.14 13.13
C THR A 698 -27.90 -1.50 14.32
N ASN A 699 -29.09 -2.04 14.02
CA ASN A 699 -29.89 -2.74 15.01
C ASN A 699 -29.04 -3.87 15.61
N ARG A 700 -29.20 -4.13 16.91
CA ARG A 700 -28.38 -5.10 17.66
C ARG A 700 -28.85 -6.54 17.40
N ASN A 701 -28.84 -6.92 16.13
CA ASN A 701 -29.26 -8.21 15.61
C ASN A 701 -28.05 -9.15 15.51
N ASP A 702 -28.30 -10.45 15.55
CA ASP A 702 -27.26 -11.50 15.49
C ASP A 702 -26.67 -11.73 14.08
N VAL A 703 -26.74 -10.73 13.18
CA VAL A 703 -26.16 -10.76 11.82
C VAL A 703 -24.75 -10.14 11.78
N PRO A 704 -23.85 -10.59 10.90
CA PRO A 704 -22.48 -10.07 10.80
C PRO A 704 -22.40 -8.75 10.00
N THR A 705 -21.53 -7.84 10.42
CA THR A 705 -21.18 -6.65 9.60
C THR A 705 -20.12 -7.01 8.56
N LEU A 706 -20.40 -6.79 7.27
CA LEU A 706 -19.45 -7.07 6.20
C LEU A 706 -18.47 -5.91 6.01
N VAL A 707 -17.21 -6.09 6.39
CA VAL A 707 -16.16 -5.06 6.28
C VAL A 707 -15.14 -5.46 5.21
N HIS A 708 -14.91 -4.60 4.22
CA HIS A 708 -13.93 -4.86 3.16
C HIS A 708 -13.13 -3.62 2.78
N CYS A 709 -11.94 -3.88 2.23
CA CYS A 709 -11.15 -2.88 1.51
C CYS A 709 -10.75 -3.47 0.16
N SER A 710 -9.48 -3.39 -0.24
CA SER A 710 -8.97 -4.14 -1.40
C SER A 710 -8.64 -5.58 -1.03
N ALA A 711 -7.77 -5.79 -0.03
CA ALA A 711 -7.34 -7.12 0.43
C ALA A 711 -8.18 -7.69 1.58
N GLY A 712 -8.96 -6.84 2.27
CA GLY A 712 -9.76 -7.25 3.42
C GLY A 712 -8.95 -7.52 4.70
N VAL A 713 -7.80 -6.87 4.87
CA VAL A 713 -6.90 -7.12 6.03
C VAL A 713 -6.43 -5.84 6.73
N GLY A 714 -5.85 -4.87 6.00
CA GLY A 714 -5.30 -3.64 6.59
C GLY A 714 -6.36 -2.68 7.13
N ARG A 715 -6.88 -1.81 6.26
CA ARG A 715 -7.97 -0.85 6.60
C ARG A 715 -9.17 -1.52 7.27
N THR A 716 -9.53 -2.72 6.80
CA THR A 716 -10.56 -3.61 7.39
C THR A 716 -10.29 -3.93 8.86
N GLY A 717 -9.08 -4.41 9.19
CA GLY A 717 -8.70 -4.68 10.58
C GLY A 717 -8.66 -3.42 11.45
N THR A 718 -8.22 -2.27 10.93
CA THR A 718 -8.26 -1.00 11.67
C THR A 718 -9.68 -0.61 12.07
N TYR A 719 -10.65 -0.76 11.16
CA TYR A 719 -12.05 -0.47 11.46
C TYR A 719 -12.66 -1.47 12.46
N ILE A 720 -12.43 -2.77 12.26
CA ILE A 720 -12.93 -3.82 13.15
C ILE A 720 -12.35 -3.66 14.57
N ALA A 721 -11.06 -3.39 14.70
CA ALA A 721 -10.43 -3.11 15.99
C ALA A 721 -11.03 -1.89 16.68
N LEU A 722 -11.22 -0.77 15.95
CA LEU A 722 -11.82 0.44 16.50
C LEU A 722 -13.21 0.18 17.09
N ASP A 723 -14.09 -0.51 16.34
CA ASP A 723 -15.43 -0.84 16.82
C ASP A 723 -15.41 -1.79 18.02
N ALA A 724 -14.72 -2.93 17.89
CA ALA A 724 -14.70 -3.98 18.90
C ALA A 724 -14.11 -3.48 20.25
N LEU A 725 -13.02 -2.73 20.19
CA LEU A 725 -12.34 -2.17 21.36
C LEU A 725 -13.09 -0.98 21.96
N TYR A 726 -13.78 -0.16 21.16
CA TYR A 726 -14.65 0.88 21.71
C TYR A 726 -15.85 0.26 22.44
N ARG A 727 -16.46 -0.80 21.89
CA ARG A 727 -17.54 -1.55 22.55
C ARG A 727 -17.05 -2.29 23.80
N GLU A 728 -15.84 -2.84 23.79
CA GLU A 728 -15.20 -3.42 24.98
C GLU A 728 -14.96 -2.37 26.07
N GLY A 729 -14.21 -1.31 25.77
CA GLY A 729 -13.81 -0.30 26.76
C GLY A 729 -14.99 0.43 27.40
N LYS A 730 -16.12 0.56 26.69
CA LYS A 730 -17.38 1.05 27.27
C LYS A 730 -18.00 0.12 28.33
N ASN A 731 -17.70 -1.17 28.29
CA ASN A 731 -18.21 -2.18 29.20
C ASN A 731 -17.20 -2.51 30.32
N THR A 732 -15.90 -2.47 30.03
CA THR A 732 -14.81 -2.92 30.94
C THR A 732 -14.04 -1.78 31.61
N GLY A 733 -14.03 -0.57 31.03
CA GLY A 733 -13.15 0.53 31.45
C GLY A 733 -11.69 0.40 30.99
N ALA A 734 -11.36 -0.58 30.13
CA ALA A 734 -10.02 -0.80 29.59
C ALA A 734 -10.06 -1.33 28.14
N VAL A 735 -8.94 -1.25 27.41
CA VAL A 735 -8.81 -1.79 26.04
C VAL A 735 -7.48 -2.52 25.85
N ASN A 736 -7.46 -3.63 25.11
CA ASN A 736 -6.23 -4.34 24.76
C ASN A 736 -6.07 -4.46 23.24
N VAL A 737 -5.45 -3.44 22.62
CA VAL A 737 -5.24 -3.37 21.16
C VAL A 737 -4.36 -4.53 20.68
N VAL A 738 -3.32 -4.87 21.43
CA VAL A 738 -2.38 -5.97 21.10
C VAL A 738 -3.14 -7.28 20.98
N GLU A 739 -3.88 -7.65 22.03
CA GLU A 739 -4.51 -8.96 22.12
C GLU A 739 -5.70 -9.09 21.16
N PHE A 740 -6.46 -8.01 20.94
CA PHE A 740 -7.52 -8.04 19.94
C PHE A 740 -6.98 -8.12 18.51
N VAL A 741 -5.86 -7.46 18.19
CA VAL A 741 -5.22 -7.59 16.87
C VAL A 741 -4.59 -8.98 16.68
N LYS A 742 -4.03 -9.61 17.73
CA LYS A 742 -3.67 -11.04 17.68
C LYS A 742 -4.90 -11.91 17.36
N LYS A 743 -6.00 -11.77 18.11
CA LYS A 743 -7.25 -12.54 17.88
C LYS A 743 -7.77 -12.38 16.45
N MET A 744 -7.77 -11.16 15.90
CA MET A 744 -8.13 -10.95 14.50
C MET A 744 -7.15 -11.64 13.53
N ARG A 745 -5.85 -11.65 13.85
CA ARG A 745 -4.81 -12.34 13.06
C ARG A 745 -4.88 -13.86 13.19
N ASP A 746 -5.50 -14.42 14.23
CA ASP A 746 -5.88 -15.84 14.24
C ASP A 746 -6.99 -16.13 13.23
N ASN A 747 -8.03 -15.28 13.18
CA ASN A 747 -9.14 -15.48 12.25
C ASN A 747 -8.79 -15.16 10.78
N ARG A 748 -7.88 -14.22 10.49
CA ARG A 748 -7.48 -13.86 9.10
C ARG A 748 -6.06 -13.28 9.02
N VAL A 749 -5.31 -13.71 8.00
CA VAL A 749 -3.92 -13.30 7.75
C VAL A 749 -3.71 -11.78 7.77
N SER A 750 -2.71 -11.33 8.55
CA SER A 750 -2.18 -9.95 8.53
C SER A 750 -3.22 -8.84 8.72
N MET A 751 -4.27 -9.09 9.52
CA MET A 751 -5.22 -8.06 9.97
C MET A 751 -4.49 -6.91 10.66
N VAL A 752 -4.83 -5.66 10.28
CA VAL A 752 -4.05 -4.43 10.56
C VAL A 752 -2.64 -4.54 9.97
N GLN A 753 -2.42 -3.97 8.78
CA GLN A 753 -1.31 -4.34 7.89
C GLN A 753 -0.09 -3.41 8.00
N THR A 754 -0.23 -2.21 8.57
CA THR A 754 0.89 -1.28 8.75
C THR A 754 0.92 -0.69 10.16
N TYR A 755 2.08 -0.14 10.55
CA TYR A 755 2.27 0.50 11.85
C TYR A 755 1.36 1.74 12.02
N GLU A 756 1.14 2.51 10.94
CA GLU A 756 0.27 3.69 10.94
C GLU A 756 -1.21 3.28 11.13
N GLN A 757 -1.61 2.17 10.49
CA GLN A 757 -2.92 1.55 10.66
C GLN A 757 -3.16 1.05 12.09
N TYR A 758 -2.10 0.59 12.77
CA TYR A 758 -2.13 0.14 14.16
C TYR A 758 -2.23 1.33 15.13
N ILE A 759 -1.36 2.33 14.98
CA ILE A 759 -1.38 3.60 15.72
C ILE A 759 -2.74 4.32 15.58
N THR A 760 -3.36 4.29 14.41
CA THR A 760 -4.66 4.94 14.17
C THR A 760 -5.78 4.37 15.05
N ILE A 761 -5.68 3.11 15.49
CA ILE A 761 -6.62 2.52 16.45
C ILE A 761 -6.49 3.24 17.80
N TYR A 762 -5.28 3.37 18.33
CA TYR A 762 -5.01 4.12 19.57
C TYR A 762 -5.47 5.58 19.49
N LEU A 763 -5.19 6.27 18.38
CA LEU A 763 -5.61 7.66 18.17
C LEU A 763 -7.13 7.81 18.14
N ALA A 764 -7.83 6.94 17.41
CA ALA A 764 -9.29 6.99 17.30
C ALA A 764 -9.98 6.60 18.62
N LEU A 765 -9.47 5.59 19.34
CA LEU A 765 -9.97 5.23 20.67
C LEU A 765 -9.78 6.38 21.66
N ASN A 766 -8.61 7.05 21.67
CA ASN A 766 -8.38 8.20 22.55
C ASN A 766 -9.39 9.32 22.30
N GLU A 767 -9.61 9.68 21.03
CA GLU A 767 -10.54 10.77 20.68
C GLU A 767 -12.01 10.43 20.95
N ILE A 768 -12.48 9.18 20.75
CA ILE A 768 -13.87 8.82 21.07
C ILE A 768 -14.13 8.67 22.57
N PHE A 769 -13.13 8.24 23.36
CA PHE A 769 -13.27 8.15 24.82
C PHE A 769 -13.14 9.52 25.52
N LYS A 770 -12.38 10.48 24.95
CA LYS A 770 -12.39 11.89 25.39
C LYS A 770 -13.77 12.53 25.30
N ALA A 771 -14.44 12.36 24.16
CA ALA A 771 -15.84 12.70 23.97
C ALA A 771 -16.40 11.95 22.73
N PRO A 772 -17.45 11.13 22.88
CA PRO A 772 -18.10 10.49 21.75
C PRO A 772 -19.06 11.46 21.04
N ILE A 773 -19.30 11.22 19.75
CA ILE A 773 -20.28 11.97 18.94
C ILE A 773 -21.69 11.76 19.50
N ARG A 774 -22.48 12.84 19.60
CA ARG A 774 -23.82 12.88 20.21
C ARG A 774 -24.77 13.78 19.42
N MET A 775 -25.28 13.24 18.33
CA MET A 775 -26.35 13.87 17.56
C MET A 775 -27.60 14.06 18.43
N CYS A 776 -28.14 15.27 18.43
CA CYS A 776 -29.42 15.63 19.04
C CYS A 776 -30.45 15.89 17.93
N SER A 777 -31.67 15.38 18.05
CA SER A 777 -32.78 15.82 17.19
C SER A 777 -33.12 17.29 17.44
N SER A 778 -33.81 17.94 16.50
CA SER A 778 -34.19 19.36 16.63
C SER A 778 -34.96 19.68 17.91
N THR A 779 -35.80 18.76 18.39
CA THR A 779 -36.60 18.92 19.62
C THR A 779 -35.74 18.79 20.89
N GLU A 780 -34.79 17.86 20.91
CA GLU A 780 -33.80 17.73 21.99
C GLU A 780 -32.86 18.94 22.03
N PHE A 781 -32.46 19.45 20.87
CA PHE A 781 -31.61 20.64 20.74
C PHE A 781 -32.32 21.89 21.30
N CYS A 782 -33.57 22.16 20.87
CA CYS A 782 -34.38 23.24 21.45
C CYS A 782 -34.59 23.05 22.96
N SER A 783 -34.89 21.83 23.40
CA SER A 783 -35.01 21.49 24.83
C SER A 783 -33.73 21.69 25.63
N LYS A 784 -32.54 21.63 25.01
CA LYS A 784 -31.25 21.97 25.62
C LYS A 784 -31.09 23.49 25.73
N MET A 785 -31.43 24.22 24.67
CA MET A 785 -31.30 25.67 24.59
C MET A 785 -32.25 26.39 25.56
N GLU A 786 -33.50 25.98 25.66
CA GLU A 786 -34.47 26.51 26.63
C GLU A 786 -34.07 26.28 28.11
N LYS A 787 -33.22 25.28 28.37
CA LYS A 787 -32.64 25.02 29.70
C LYS A 787 -31.36 25.83 29.93
N ALA A 788 -30.68 26.27 28.88
CA ALA A 788 -29.51 27.12 28.94
C ALA A 788 -29.85 28.62 29.10
N THR A 789 -30.99 29.05 28.53
CA THR A 789 -31.46 30.45 28.57
C THR A 789 -32.27 30.81 29.81
N LYS A 790 -32.88 29.83 30.49
CA LYS A 790 -33.45 30.02 31.84
C LYS A 790 -32.33 30.33 32.82
N ASP A 791 -32.57 31.26 33.75
CA ASP A 791 -31.56 31.88 34.62
C ASP A 791 -30.85 30.86 35.53
N THR A 792 -29.79 30.27 34.99
CA THR A 792 -29.15 29.07 35.50
C THR A 792 -27.73 29.43 35.95
N PRO A 793 -27.35 29.18 37.22
CA PRO A 793 -26.01 29.45 37.72
C PRO A 793 -24.92 28.93 36.78
N ALA A 794 -23.85 29.71 36.58
CA ALA A 794 -22.87 29.46 35.51
C ALA A 794 -22.20 28.07 35.56
N ASN A 795 -22.12 27.45 36.75
CA ASN A 795 -21.62 26.08 36.95
C ASN A 795 -22.64 24.97 36.63
N ARG A 796 -23.91 25.32 36.34
CA ARG A 796 -25.00 24.41 35.96
C ARG A 796 -25.40 24.54 34.49
N ASN A 797 -25.15 25.68 33.85
CA ASN A 797 -25.44 25.91 32.42
C ASN A 797 -24.77 24.81 31.54
N PRO A 798 -25.51 24.18 30.60
CA PRO A 798 -24.99 23.06 29.82
C PRO A 798 -23.98 23.49 28.75
N LEU A 799 -24.18 24.65 28.10
CA LEU A 799 -23.31 25.14 27.03
C LEU A 799 -21.91 25.45 27.56
N ARG A 800 -21.81 25.98 28.79
CA ARG A 800 -20.52 26.23 29.45
C ARG A 800 -19.78 24.96 29.80
N LYS A 801 -20.49 23.86 30.09
CA LYS A 801 -19.87 22.53 30.30
C LYS A 801 -19.41 21.90 28.99
N GLU A 802 -20.20 22.03 27.92
CA GLU A 802 -19.80 21.63 26.56
C GLU A 802 -18.53 22.38 26.13
N PHE A 803 -18.49 23.70 26.29
CA PHE A 803 -17.33 24.52 25.94
C PHE A 803 -16.09 24.25 26.82
N GLN A 804 -16.25 24.07 28.13
CA GLN A 804 -15.15 23.65 29.02
C GLN A 804 -14.59 22.27 28.63
N LEU A 805 -15.45 21.35 28.16
CA LEU A 805 -15.00 20.06 27.65
C LEU A 805 -14.23 20.21 26.33
N LEU A 806 -14.70 21.05 25.39
CA LEU A 806 -13.95 21.36 24.15
C LEU A 806 -12.54 21.84 24.46
N LEU A 807 -12.40 22.86 25.31
CA LEU A 807 -11.10 23.41 25.70
C LEU A 807 -10.20 22.38 26.42
N LYS A 808 -10.78 21.43 27.16
CA LYS A 808 -10.04 20.36 27.84
C LYS A 808 -9.54 19.27 26.89
N ILE A 809 -10.33 18.89 25.87
CA ILE A 809 -9.99 17.77 24.96
C ILE A 809 -9.28 18.20 23.68
N ARG A 810 -9.27 19.51 23.36
CA ARG A 810 -8.57 20.06 22.20
C ARG A 810 -7.09 19.62 22.23
N PRO A 811 -6.53 19.11 21.11
CA PRO A 811 -5.13 18.68 21.10
C PRO A 811 -4.18 19.81 21.50
N THR A 812 -3.08 19.43 22.16
CA THR A 812 -1.99 20.35 22.48
C THR A 812 -1.00 20.36 21.33
N TYR A 813 -0.79 21.53 20.73
CA TYR A 813 0.16 21.74 19.64
C TYR A 813 1.41 22.44 20.16
N THR A 814 2.54 22.18 19.52
CA THR A 814 3.86 22.69 19.90
C THR A 814 4.37 23.70 18.88
N GLU A 815 5.47 24.39 19.21
CA GLU A 815 6.17 25.28 18.26
C GLU A 815 6.50 24.61 16.91
N LYS A 816 6.70 23.28 16.89
CA LYS A 816 7.01 22.51 15.67
C LYS A 816 5.83 22.39 14.71
N ASP A 817 4.60 22.46 15.21
CA ASP A 817 3.37 22.33 14.42
C ASP A 817 2.98 23.63 13.70
N TYR A 818 3.74 24.70 13.96
CA TYR A 818 3.59 26.06 13.44
C TYR A 818 4.90 26.59 12.83
N LYS A 819 5.87 25.72 12.53
CA LYS A 819 7.23 26.13 12.15
C LYS A 819 7.24 27.03 10.91
N ILE A 820 6.64 26.56 9.81
CA ILE A 820 6.61 27.29 8.53
C ILE A 820 5.80 28.58 8.68
N ALA A 821 4.67 28.50 9.39
CA ALA A 821 3.85 29.66 9.70
C ALA A 821 4.62 30.73 10.51
N LYS A 822 5.37 30.33 11.54
CA LYS A 822 6.21 31.22 12.37
C LYS A 822 7.31 31.87 11.55
N GLU A 823 8.17 31.06 10.92
CA GLU A 823 9.30 31.52 10.08
C GLU A 823 8.85 32.48 8.98
N SER A 824 7.65 32.28 8.42
CA SER A 824 7.05 33.21 7.45
C SER A 824 6.50 34.48 8.10
N SER A 825 5.84 34.37 9.27
CA SER A 825 5.18 35.48 9.97
C SER A 825 6.12 36.46 10.67
N GLU A 826 7.34 36.04 11.04
CA GLU A 826 8.35 36.92 11.66
C GLU A 826 8.70 38.12 10.76
N SER A 827 8.56 37.98 9.44
CA SER A 827 8.71 39.05 8.47
C SER A 827 7.55 40.07 8.40
N LYS A 828 6.38 39.74 8.97
CA LYS A 828 5.11 40.51 8.79
C LYS A 828 4.53 41.12 10.06
N GLN A 829 4.90 40.64 11.25
CA GLN A 829 4.59 41.21 12.57
C GLN A 829 3.08 41.37 12.96
N MET A 830 2.12 41.15 12.04
CA MET A 830 0.68 41.32 12.27
C MET A 830 -0.09 40.01 12.57
N ASP A 831 0.45 38.85 12.21
CA ASP A 831 -0.24 37.54 12.27
C ASP A 831 -0.45 37.03 13.70
N ARG A 832 -1.49 37.53 14.37
CA ARG A 832 -1.87 37.11 15.74
C ARG A 832 -2.44 35.69 15.84
N VAL A 833 -2.83 35.10 14.71
CA VAL A 833 -3.32 33.72 14.62
C VAL A 833 -2.65 33.04 13.44
N LEU A 834 -1.92 31.97 13.72
CA LEU A 834 -1.22 31.17 12.72
C LEU A 834 -2.01 29.89 12.37
N PRO A 835 -1.92 29.41 11.13
CA PRO A 835 -2.40 28.09 10.74
C PRO A 835 -1.47 27.00 11.28
N LEU A 836 -1.99 25.81 11.52
CA LEU A 836 -1.15 24.63 11.73
C LEU A 836 -0.58 24.18 10.38
N ASP A 837 0.74 24.01 10.27
CA ASP A 837 1.46 23.78 9.00
C ASP A 837 0.85 22.61 8.20
N LYS A 838 0.41 21.56 8.89
CA LYS A 838 -0.27 20.37 8.34
C LYS A 838 -1.53 20.67 7.49
N TYR A 839 -2.24 21.77 7.75
CA TYR A 839 -3.47 22.15 7.06
C TYR A 839 -3.36 23.45 6.26
N SER A 840 -2.17 24.06 6.25
CA SER A 840 -1.87 25.28 5.48
C SER A 840 -2.04 25.05 3.98
N LEU A 841 -2.51 26.07 3.28
CA LEU A 841 -2.50 26.14 1.83
C LEU A 841 -1.24 26.84 1.33
N HIS A 842 -0.85 26.51 0.11
CA HIS A 842 0.27 27.11 -0.58
C HIS A 842 -0.18 27.69 -1.92
N LEU A 843 0.53 28.73 -2.36
CA LEU A 843 0.31 29.40 -3.64
C LEU A 843 1.22 28.76 -4.72
N SER A 844 0.63 28.34 -5.83
CA SER A 844 1.30 27.69 -6.96
C SER A 844 1.73 28.67 -8.05
N SER A 845 0.95 29.73 -8.26
CA SER A 845 1.25 30.84 -9.16
C SER A 845 2.58 31.49 -8.80
N MET A 846 3.44 31.78 -9.78
CA MET A 846 4.70 32.50 -9.53
C MET A 846 4.52 34.00 -9.77
N VAL A 847 4.73 34.80 -8.72
CA VAL A 847 4.78 36.27 -8.81
C VAL A 847 6.15 36.76 -8.32
N PRO A 848 6.85 37.64 -9.06
CA PRO A 848 8.19 38.08 -8.69
C PRO A 848 8.28 38.64 -7.27
N LYS A 849 9.33 38.24 -6.54
CA LYS A 849 9.62 38.63 -5.15
C LYS A 849 8.58 38.18 -4.10
N ARG A 850 7.70 37.23 -4.42
CA ARG A 850 6.74 36.63 -3.47
C ARG A 850 6.93 35.12 -3.32
N GLY A 851 6.74 34.62 -2.11
CA GLY A 851 6.85 33.19 -1.80
C GLY A 851 5.57 32.39 -2.09
N SER A 852 5.54 31.14 -1.64
CA SER A 852 4.38 30.24 -1.73
C SER A 852 3.57 30.11 -0.43
N TYR A 853 4.01 30.71 0.68
CA TYR A 853 3.28 30.71 1.96
C TYR A 853 2.16 31.76 1.98
N ILE A 854 1.03 31.37 2.59
CA ILE A 854 -0.07 32.26 2.97
C ILE A 854 -0.74 31.75 4.25
N ASN A 855 -1.29 32.64 5.09
CA ASN A 855 -2.02 32.30 6.31
C ASN A 855 -3.45 31.80 6.01
N ALA A 856 -3.56 30.80 5.13
CA ALA A 856 -4.82 30.20 4.70
C ALA A 856 -4.84 28.70 4.98
N ILE A 857 -6.01 28.14 5.31
CA ILE A 857 -6.21 26.69 5.49
C ILE A 857 -7.46 26.20 4.75
N CYS A 858 -7.52 24.89 4.48
CA CYS A 858 -8.72 24.25 3.95
C CYS A 858 -9.56 23.56 5.05
N ILE A 859 -10.84 23.95 5.12
CA ILE A 859 -11.84 23.42 6.04
C ILE A 859 -12.94 22.67 5.24
N PRO A 860 -13.33 21.45 5.64
CA PRO A 860 -14.46 20.75 5.03
C PRO A 860 -15.78 21.39 5.44
N SER A 861 -16.80 21.29 4.58
CA SER A 861 -18.18 21.35 5.06
C SER A 861 -18.66 19.94 5.45
N PHE A 862 -19.89 19.79 5.92
CA PHE A 862 -20.43 18.46 6.25
C PHE A 862 -20.47 17.52 5.03
N ILE A 863 -20.72 18.05 3.82
CA ILE A 863 -20.86 17.26 2.59
C ILE A 863 -19.69 17.35 1.58
N LYS A 864 -18.68 18.21 1.79
CA LYS A 864 -17.53 18.38 0.87
C LYS A 864 -16.19 18.58 1.60
N ALA A 865 -15.19 17.75 1.26
CA ALA A 865 -13.85 17.78 1.86
C ALA A 865 -13.08 19.11 1.69
N ARG A 866 -13.29 19.82 0.57
CA ARG A 866 -12.61 21.07 0.23
C ARG A 866 -13.62 22.22 -0.03
N ARG A 867 -14.55 22.45 0.90
CA ARG A 867 -15.56 23.52 0.72
C ARG A 867 -15.06 24.91 1.07
N PHE A 868 -14.27 25.05 2.13
CA PHE A 868 -13.90 26.36 2.65
C PHE A 868 -12.40 26.57 2.65
N ILE A 869 -12.01 27.78 2.28
CA ILE A 869 -10.69 28.35 2.51
C ILE A 869 -10.85 29.38 3.62
N VAL A 870 -9.97 29.39 4.62
CA VAL A 870 -10.10 30.30 5.79
C VAL A 870 -8.79 31.06 5.98
N THR A 871 -8.87 32.39 5.88
CA THR A 871 -7.74 33.32 6.01
C THR A 871 -8.22 34.62 6.67
N HIS A 872 -7.29 35.50 7.03
CA HIS A 872 -7.62 36.85 7.49
C HIS A 872 -7.86 37.81 6.31
N TYR A 873 -8.39 39.01 6.58
CA TYR A 873 -8.38 40.08 5.59
C TYR A 873 -6.94 40.39 5.15
N PRO A 874 -6.64 40.45 3.85
CA PRO A 874 -5.31 40.80 3.39
C PRO A 874 -4.95 42.22 3.81
N THR A 875 -3.67 42.46 4.08
CA THR A 875 -3.12 43.81 4.11
C THR A 875 -3.07 44.38 2.68
N PRO A 876 -2.89 45.70 2.49
CA PRO A 876 -2.64 46.26 1.16
C PRO A 876 -1.41 45.64 0.46
N GLU A 877 -0.44 45.15 1.24
CA GLU A 877 0.76 44.48 0.75
C GLU A 877 0.50 43.01 0.39
N ASP A 878 -0.39 42.31 1.11
CA ASP A 878 -0.79 40.91 0.85
C ASP A 878 -1.91 40.76 -0.19
N ALA A 879 -2.48 41.86 -0.67
CA ALA A 879 -3.54 41.90 -1.68
C ALA A 879 -3.25 41.00 -2.90
N VAL A 880 -2.01 41.02 -3.40
CA VAL A 880 -1.57 40.16 -4.52
C VAL A 880 -1.64 38.67 -4.15
N ASP A 881 -1.24 38.30 -2.93
CA ASP A 881 -1.21 36.91 -2.47
C ASP A 881 -2.60 36.37 -2.14
N PHE A 882 -3.53 37.24 -1.75
CA PHE A 882 -4.95 36.91 -1.65
C PHE A 882 -5.58 36.67 -3.02
N LEU A 883 -5.26 37.47 -4.04
CA LEU A 883 -5.74 37.23 -5.42
C LEU A 883 -5.13 35.94 -6.01
N ARG A 884 -3.84 35.67 -5.73
CA ARG A 884 -3.21 34.37 -6.03
C ARG A 884 -3.97 33.22 -5.38
N LEU A 885 -4.36 33.32 -4.10
CA LEU A 885 -5.13 32.30 -3.38
C LEU A 885 -6.48 32.00 -4.06
N LEU A 886 -7.17 33.04 -4.55
CA LEU A 886 -8.46 32.87 -5.22
C LEU A 886 -8.29 32.14 -6.56
N ASN A 887 -7.28 32.47 -7.36
CA ASN A 887 -7.03 31.82 -8.65
C ASN A 887 -6.40 30.41 -8.49
N ASP A 888 -5.37 30.25 -7.66
CA ASP A 888 -4.64 28.98 -7.44
C ASP A 888 -5.53 27.86 -6.85
N HIS A 889 -6.63 28.23 -6.18
CA HIS A 889 -7.57 27.29 -5.56
C HIS A 889 -8.99 27.46 -6.11
N GLU A 890 -9.15 28.07 -7.30
CA GLU A 890 -10.40 28.20 -8.07
C GLU A 890 -11.60 28.79 -7.26
N SER A 891 -11.32 29.60 -6.23
CA SER A 891 -12.32 30.08 -5.27
C SER A 891 -13.15 31.22 -5.85
N ASP A 892 -14.34 30.90 -6.38
CA ASP A 892 -15.29 31.84 -7.00
C ASP A 892 -16.13 32.67 -6.01
N THR A 893 -15.98 32.45 -4.70
CA THR A 893 -16.77 33.15 -3.69
C THR A 893 -15.90 33.58 -2.50
N VAL A 894 -16.04 34.83 -2.07
CA VAL A 894 -15.44 35.40 -0.86
C VAL A 894 -16.55 35.86 0.10
N ILE A 895 -16.55 35.34 1.33
CA ILE A 895 -17.48 35.73 2.39
C ILE A 895 -16.73 36.55 3.45
N CYS A 896 -17.08 37.82 3.54
CA CYS A 896 -16.59 38.77 4.54
C CYS A 896 -17.46 38.72 5.79
N MET A 897 -16.85 38.59 6.97
CA MET A 897 -17.58 38.61 8.25
C MET A 897 -17.91 40.02 8.76
N ASP A 898 -17.18 41.04 8.31
CA ASP A 898 -17.52 42.46 8.42
C ASP A 898 -18.19 42.98 7.12
N PRO A 899 -19.07 44.00 7.19
CA PRO A 899 -19.63 44.65 6.01
C PRO A 899 -18.52 45.18 5.10
N VAL A 900 -18.54 44.77 3.82
CA VAL A 900 -17.43 44.96 2.86
C VAL A 900 -16.93 46.41 2.82
N HIS A 901 -17.83 47.38 2.79
CA HIS A 901 -17.53 48.82 2.75
C HIS A 901 -16.93 49.40 4.06
N LYS A 902 -16.86 48.64 5.14
CA LYS A 902 -16.29 49.03 6.46
C LYS A 902 -14.94 48.38 6.77
N VAL A 903 -14.35 47.65 5.82
CA VAL A 903 -13.03 47.04 5.95
C VAL A 903 -12.07 47.77 5.03
N GLU A 904 -11.28 48.67 5.60
CA GLU A 904 -10.35 49.55 4.87
C GLU A 904 -9.37 48.77 3.99
N SER A 905 -8.83 47.64 4.47
CA SER A 905 -7.89 46.84 3.68
C SER A 905 -8.51 46.08 2.50
N ILE A 906 -9.85 45.92 2.43
CA ILE A 906 -10.50 45.39 1.22
C ILE A 906 -10.39 46.40 0.06
N GLN A 907 -10.36 47.70 0.36
CA GLN A 907 -10.25 48.75 -0.65
C GLN A 907 -8.90 48.74 -1.40
N SER A 908 -7.90 47.97 -0.93
CA SER A 908 -6.63 47.80 -1.66
C SER A 908 -6.77 46.93 -2.92
N TRP A 909 -7.76 46.03 -2.98
CA TRP A 909 -7.92 45.09 -4.09
C TRP A 909 -9.31 45.11 -4.72
N LEU A 910 -10.37 45.32 -3.94
CA LEU A 910 -11.72 45.42 -4.47
C LEU A 910 -11.93 46.78 -5.16
N PRO A 911 -12.35 46.83 -6.44
CA PRO A 911 -12.71 48.07 -7.09
C PRO A 911 -14.03 48.65 -6.56
N ASP A 912 -14.24 49.94 -6.80
CA ASP A 912 -15.53 50.60 -6.66
C ASP A 912 -16.45 50.24 -7.85
N LEU A 913 -17.75 50.52 -7.70
CA LEU A 913 -18.77 50.17 -8.69
C LEU A 913 -18.47 50.77 -10.06
N SER A 914 -18.49 49.91 -11.09
CA SER A 914 -18.15 50.25 -12.49
C SER A 914 -16.71 50.75 -12.71
N CYS A 915 -15.80 50.52 -11.76
CA CYS A 915 -14.37 50.78 -11.90
C CYS A 915 -13.57 49.47 -12.05
N SER A 916 -12.30 49.62 -12.43
CA SER A 916 -11.27 48.58 -12.30
C SER A 916 -10.15 49.02 -11.36
N LYS A 917 -9.39 48.05 -10.84
CA LYS A 917 -8.27 48.27 -9.91
C LYS A 917 -7.11 47.35 -10.27
N VAL A 918 -5.91 47.90 -10.43
CA VAL A 918 -4.71 47.14 -10.80
C VAL A 918 -3.94 46.74 -9.54
N VAL A 919 -3.79 45.43 -9.33
CA VAL A 919 -3.04 44.81 -8.23
C VAL A 919 -2.05 43.84 -8.87
N SER A 920 -1.00 44.43 -9.46
CA SER A 920 -0.08 43.75 -10.39
C SER A 920 0.42 42.38 -9.86
N PRO A 921 0.31 41.29 -10.64
CA PRO A 921 0.04 41.23 -12.09
C PRO A 921 -1.45 41.25 -12.50
N PHE A 922 -2.38 41.41 -11.55
CA PHE A 922 -3.81 41.33 -11.80
C PHE A 922 -4.46 42.68 -12.09
N THR A 923 -5.55 42.65 -12.86
CA THR A 923 -6.50 43.76 -13.00
C THR A 923 -7.89 43.26 -12.62
N ILE A 924 -8.49 43.87 -11.61
CA ILE A 924 -9.79 43.48 -11.06
C ILE A 924 -10.86 44.42 -11.62
N HIS A 925 -11.92 43.89 -12.21
CA HIS A 925 -13.05 44.66 -12.75
C HIS A 925 -14.32 44.41 -11.93
N CYS A 926 -15.08 45.45 -11.59
CA CYS A 926 -16.43 45.26 -11.06
C CYS A 926 -17.43 44.96 -12.19
N GLN A 927 -18.03 43.77 -12.21
CA GLN A 927 -19.15 43.46 -13.11
C GLN A 927 -20.46 44.08 -12.62
N SER A 928 -20.86 43.79 -11.38
CA SER A 928 -22.21 44.07 -10.89
C SER A 928 -22.33 44.02 -9.36
N ILE A 929 -23.45 44.53 -8.83
CA ILE A 929 -23.83 44.36 -7.43
C ILE A 929 -24.40 42.95 -7.22
N SER A 930 -24.10 42.34 -6.08
CA SER A 930 -24.76 41.13 -5.57
C SER A 930 -26.30 41.21 -5.58
N ARG A 931 -26.96 40.05 -5.65
CA ARG A 931 -28.44 39.94 -5.57
C ARG A 931 -29.02 40.41 -4.22
N THR A 932 -28.20 40.41 -3.17
CA THR A 932 -28.49 40.82 -1.80
C THR A 932 -28.35 42.33 -1.56
N GLY A 933 -27.64 43.03 -2.46
CA GLY A 933 -27.31 44.46 -2.34
C GLY A 933 -26.16 44.76 -1.37
N THR A 934 -25.38 43.75 -0.96
CA THR A 934 -24.34 43.86 0.09
C THR A 934 -22.94 43.50 -0.39
N GLY A 935 -22.82 42.56 -1.32
CA GLY A 935 -21.60 42.24 -2.04
C GLY A 935 -21.51 42.81 -3.46
N GLN A 936 -20.43 42.48 -4.16
CA GLN A 936 -20.16 42.77 -5.57
C GLN A 936 -19.70 41.49 -6.30
N VAL A 937 -19.94 41.39 -7.60
CA VAL A 937 -19.30 40.40 -8.49
C VAL A 937 -18.17 41.09 -9.24
N ILE A 938 -16.98 40.49 -9.19
CA ILE A 938 -15.75 40.99 -9.82
C ILE A 938 -15.19 39.95 -10.79
N ASP A 939 -14.38 40.39 -11.74
CA ASP A 939 -13.47 39.53 -12.52
C ASP A 939 -12.02 39.82 -12.14
N ILE A 940 -11.23 38.77 -11.94
CA ILE A 940 -9.78 38.86 -11.76
C ILE A 940 -9.12 38.46 -13.09
N LEU A 941 -8.63 39.46 -13.83
CA LEU A 941 -7.85 39.27 -15.05
C LEU A 941 -6.36 39.24 -14.72
N GLN A 942 -5.59 38.37 -15.38
CA GLN A 942 -4.13 38.38 -15.32
C GLN A 942 -3.58 38.94 -16.63
N ASN A 943 -2.67 39.92 -16.54
CA ASN A 943 -2.16 40.63 -17.71
C ASN A 943 -1.54 39.63 -18.73
N ASN A 944 -1.99 39.73 -19.99
CA ASN A 944 -1.66 38.89 -21.16
C ASN A 944 -2.53 37.63 -21.40
N GLN A 945 -3.70 37.49 -20.78
CA GLN A 945 -4.78 36.61 -21.28
C GLN A 945 -6.05 37.43 -21.53
N GLU A 946 -6.58 37.43 -22.75
CA GLU A 946 -7.67 38.33 -23.17
C GLU A 946 -9.09 37.74 -23.03
N ASP A 947 -9.25 36.41 -22.86
CA ASP A 947 -10.57 35.74 -22.96
C ASP A 947 -11.07 34.95 -21.72
N GLU A 948 -10.23 34.63 -20.73
CA GLU A 948 -10.67 33.89 -19.52
C GLU A 948 -10.28 34.61 -18.22
N GLY A 949 -11.28 35.28 -17.62
CA GLY A 949 -11.16 35.93 -16.30
C GLY A 949 -11.78 35.08 -15.19
N HIS A 950 -11.18 35.09 -13.99
CA HIS A 950 -11.74 34.40 -12.83
C HIS A 950 -12.81 35.26 -12.15
N SER A 951 -14.09 34.97 -12.39
CA SER A 951 -15.21 35.69 -11.78
C SER A 951 -15.42 35.28 -10.31
N VAL A 952 -15.51 36.25 -9.41
CA VAL A 952 -15.64 36.06 -7.96
C VAL A 952 -16.81 36.87 -7.38
N LEU A 953 -17.68 36.23 -6.61
CA LEU A 953 -18.70 36.88 -5.76
C LEU A 953 -18.08 37.27 -4.41
N VAL A 954 -17.99 38.55 -4.10
CA VAL A 954 -17.50 39.07 -2.81
C VAL A 954 -18.68 39.59 -1.99
N GLU A 955 -19.09 38.86 -0.95
CA GLU A 955 -20.32 39.09 -0.16
C GLU A 955 -20.02 39.36 1.32
N GLY A 956 -20.89 40.08 2.03
CA GLY A 956 -20.75 40.35 3.47
C GLY A 956 -22.05 40.86 4.12
N PRO A 957 -22.13 41.01 5.45
CA PRO A 957 -23.36 41.39 6.14
C PRO A 957 -23.70 42.88 5.96
N ARG A 958 -24.94 43.27 6.30
CA ARG A 958 -25.38 44.68 6.26
C ARG A 958 -24.82 45.45 7.46
N ASN A 959 -24.79 44.78 8.61
CA ASN A 959 -24.28 45.33 9.87
C ASN A 959 -23.08 44.53 10.39
N ARG A 960 -22.26 45.11 11.26
CA ARG A 960 -21.21 44.35 11.94
C ARG A 960 -21.85 43.33 12.86
N VAL A 961 -21.36 42.09 12.78
CA VAL A 961 -21.83 40.95 13.59
C VAL A 961 -20.99 40.87 14.86
N ASN A 962 -21.62 40.97 16.04
CA ASN A 962 -20.95 40.79 17.33
C ASN A 962 -21.28 39.41 17.93
N SER A 963 -20.26 38.64 18.32
CA SER A 963 -20.44 37.34 18.99
C SER A 963 -21.13 37.47 20.36
N SER A 964 -20.84 38.54 21.10
CA SER A 964 -21.56 38.94 22.32
C SER A 964 -22.91 39.66 22.04
N GLY A 965 -23.33 39.71 20.77
CA GLY A 965 -24.46 40.48 20.29
C GLY A 965 -25.84 39.82 20.49
N THR A 966 -26.86 40.50 19.97
CA THR A 966 -28.29 40.18 20.09
C THR A 966 -28.76 39.20 19.01
N SER A 967 -30.03 38.80 19.01
CA SER A 967 -30.64 38.00 17.92
C SER A 967 -30.53 38.66 16.54
N ARG A 968 -30.40 40.00 16.47
CA ARG A 968 -30.10 40.70 15.21
C ARG A 968 -28.76 40.27 14.62
N ASP A 969 -27.73 40.10 15.45
CA ASP A 969 -26.40 39.66 15.03
C ASP A 969 -26.43 38.22 14.51
N SER A 970 -27.23 37.36 15.15
CA SER A 970 -27.49 35.99 14.67
C SER A 970 -28.30 35.98 13.37
N SER A 971 -29.26 36.88 13.17
CA SER A 971 -30.01 37.02 11.92
C SER A 971 -29.14 37.48 10.73
N GLU A 972 -28.20 38.41 10.94
CA GLU A 972 -27.25 38.83 9.90
C GLU A 972 -26.30 37.67 9.51
N LEU A 973 -25.82 36.92 10.50
CA LEU A 973 -25.03 35.71 10.29
C LEU A 973 -25.81 34.64 9.52
N LEU A 974 -27.06 34.36 9.92
CA LEU A 974 -27.92 33.39 9.27
C LEU A 974 -28.19 33.77 7.81
N GLN A 975 -28.37 35.04 7.48
CA GLN A 975 -28.54 35.49 6.09
C GLN A 975 -27.33 35.10 5.21
N LEU A 976 -26.10 35.23 5.71
CA LEU A 976 -24.90 34.79 4.99
C LEU A 976 -24.83 33.27 4.87
N VAL A 977 -25.09 32.54 5.96
CA VAL A 977 -25.08 31.07 5.96
C VAL A 977 -26.12 30.51 4.99
N THR A 978 -27.35 31.04 5.01
CA THR A 978 -28.42 30.68 4.08
C THR A 978 -28.04 31.01 2.63
N THR A 979 -27.39 32.15 2.38
CA THR A 979 -26.89 32.49 1.04
C THR A 979 -25.92 31.42 0.53
N VAL A 980 -24.94 31.03 1.35
CA VAL A 980 -23.92 30.01 1.00
C VAL A 980 -24.49 28.59 0.87
N LEU A 981 -25.50 28.24 1.68
CA LEU A 981 -26.21 26.95 1.56
C LEU A 981 -26.99 26.82 0.24
N PHE A 982 -27.42 27.93 -0.37
CA PHE A 982 -28.10 27.97 -1.67
C PHE A 982 -27.17 28.26 -2.87
N LEU A 983 -25.87 28.50 -2.66
CA LEU A 983 -24.91 28.65 -3.76
C LEU A 983 -24.68 27.32 -4.49
N LYS A 984 -24.95 27.32 -5.80
CA LYS A 984 -24.80 26.15 -6.69
C LYS A 984 -23.35 25.86 -7.13
N THR A 985 -22.36 26.56 -6.58
CA THR A 985 -20.95 26.35 -6.95
C THR A 985 -20.38 25.08 -6.34
N GLU A 986 -19.62 24.34 -7.15
CA GLU A 986 -18.79 23.22 -6.70
C GLU A 986 -17.46 23.65 -6.07
N ASN A 987 -17.02 24.88 -6.34
CA ASN A 987 -15.71 25.41 -5.99
C ASN A 987 -15.54 25.72 -4.49
N PRO A 988 -14.31 25.95 -4.02
CA PRO A 988 -14.05 26.44 -2.66
C PRO A 988 -14.59 27.85 -2.43
N ILE A 989 -14.97 28.14 -1.19
CA ILE A 989 -15.42 29.45 -0.73
C ILE A 989 -14.43 29.99 0.29
N THR A 990 -13.87 31.16 0.03
CA THR A 990 -12.92 31.84 0.92
C THR A 990 -13.65 32.67 1.97
N VAL A 991 -13.49 32.35 3.26
CA VAL A 991 -14.15 33.05 4.38
C VAL A 991 -13.12 33.88 5.14
N VAL A 992 -13.35 35.20 5.23
CA VAL A 992 -12.40 36.18 5.77
C VAL A 992 -12.97 37.03 6.91
N SER A 993 -12.12 37.26 7.91
CA SER A 993 -12.35 38.12 9.08
C SER A 993 -11.02 38.76 9.52
N SER A 994 -11.02 39.59 10.56
CA SER A 994 -9.83 40.32 11.03
C SER A 994 -8.66 39.45 11.50
N ASP A 995 -8.90 38.19 11.88
CA ASP A 995 -7.88 37.23 12.35
C ASP A 995 -7.94 35.86 11.63
N GLY A 996 -8.86 35.70 10.68
CA GLY A 996 -9.14 34.42 10.03
C GLY A 996 -9.57 33.33 11.01
N ALA A 997 -10.16 33.69 12.16
CA ALA A 997 -10.47 32.74 13.23
C ALA A 997 -11.78 33.03 13.96
N SER A 998 -11.95 34.19 14.59
CA SER A 998 -13.05 34.42 15.55
C SER A 998 -14.43 34.31 14.88
N LEU A 999 -14.77 35.22 13.97
CA LEU A 999 -16.06 35.16 13.25
C LEU A 999 -16.08 34.11 12.13
N CYS A 1000 -14.93 33.80 11.51
CA CYS A 1000 -14.85 32.70 10.53
C CYS A 1000 -15.27 31.37 11.17
N GLY A 1001 -14.80 31.06 12.38
CA GLY A 1001 -15.17 29.85 13.11
C GLY A 1001 -16.67 29.76 13.37
N VAL A 1002 -17.28 30.87 13.80
CA VAL A 1002 -18.73 30.94 14.06
C VAL A 1002 -19.53 30.68 12.78
N PHE A 1003 -19.17 31.32 11.67
CA PHE A 1003 -19.81 31.09 10.37
C PHE A 1003 -19.72 29.62 9.92
N LEU A 1004 -18.52 29.05 9.96
CA LEU A 1004 -18.27 27.67 9.55
C LEU A 1004 -19.02 26.66 10.44
N ALA A 1005 -19.09 26.93 11.75
CA ALA A 1005 -19.80 26.09 12.70
C ALA A 1005 -21.32 26.14 12.49
N VAL A 1006 -21.91 27.32 12.29
CA VAL A 1006 -23.36 27.46 12.00
C VAL A 1006 -23.70 26.86 10.63
N HIS A 1007 -22.88 27.11 9.59
CA HIS A 1007 -23.06 26.47 8.29
C HIS A 1007 -23.04 24.95 8.37
N ASN A 1008 -22.01 24.37 9.02
CA ASN A 1008 -21.87 22.91 9.08
C ASN A 1008 -22.94 22.27 9.98
N ALA A 1009 -23.35 22.93 11.07
CA ALA A 1009 -24.47 22.47 11.91
C ALA A 1009 -25.81 22.48 11.15
N ILE A 1010 -26.11 23.53 10.37
CA ILE A 1010 -27.34 23.60 9.55
C ILE A 1010 -27.27 22.62 8.37
N GLN A 1011 -26.11 22.47 7.72
CA GLN A 1011 -25.93 21.47 6.67
C GLN A 1011 -26.10 20.04 7.22
N GLN A 1012 -25.68 19.79 8.46
CA GLN A 1012 -25.90 18.53 9.16
C GLN A 1012 -27.39 18.30 9.50
N LEU A 1013 -28.10 19.30 10.04
CA LEU A 1013 -29.56 19.26 10.24
C LEU A 1013 -30.30 18.91 8.95
N ASN A 1014 -29.98 19.58 7.85
CA ASN A 1014 -30.63 19.37 6.55
C ASN A 1014 -30.31 18.00 5.93
N THR A 1015 -29.17 17.39 6.30
CA THR A 1015 -28.74 16.09 5.76
C THR A 1015 -29.24 14.91 6.58
N ASP A 1016 -29.30 15.03 7.91
CA ASP A 1016 -29.58 13.91 8.83
C ASP A 1016 -30.74 14.13 9.81
N SER A 1017 -31.38 15.31 9.80
CA SER A 1017 -32.47 15.70 10.72
C SER A 1017 -32.08 15.71 12.20
N ALA A 1018 -30.77 15.80 12.48
CA ALA A 1018 -30.18 15.89 13.81
C ALA A 1018 -28.82 16.62 13.74
N VAL A 1019 -28.27 17.07 14.87
CA VAL A 1019 -27.07 17.93 14.92
C VAL A 1019 -26.19 17.67 16.15
N ASP A 1020 -24.87 17.81 15.98
CA ASP A 1020 -23.88 17.83 17.06
C ASP A 1020 -22.94 19.05 16.91
N VAL A 1021 -23.41 20.20 17.42
CA VAL A 1021 -22.66 21.47 17.42
C VAL A 1021 -21.32 21.36 18.18
N PHE A 1022 -21.23 20.47 19.17
CA PHE A 1022 -19.98 20.21 19.90
C PHE A 1022 -18.95 19.53 18.99
N THR A 1023 -19.33 18.45 18.30
CA THR A 1023 -18.44 17.76 17.35
C THR A 1023 -18.07 18.63 16.16
N VAL A 1024 -19.01 19.43 15.62
CA VAL A 1024 -18.72 20.41 14.55
C VAL A 1024 -17.64 21.40 14.99
N VAL A 1025 -17.77 22.03 16.16
CA VAL A 1025 -16.76 22.99 16.65
C VAL A 1025 -15.43 22.30 16.96
N ARG A 1026 -15.45 21.08 17.51
CA ARG A 1026 -14.24 20.28 17.76
C ARG A 1026 -13.45 20.00 16.48
N GLN A 1027 -14.12 19.63 15.38
CA GLN A 1027 -13.46 19.40 14.08
C GLN A 1027 -12.77 20.66 13.54
N LEU A 1028 -13.36 21.84 13.74
CA LEU A 1028 -12.74 23.12 13.37
C LEU A 1028 -11.48 23.40 14.22
N GLN A 1029 -11.57 23.25 15.54
CA GLN A 1029 -10.46 23.52 16.46
C GLN A 1029 -9.25 22.60 16.26
N ILE A 1030 -9.43 21.39 15.69
CA ILE A 1030 -8.34 20.47 15.34
C ILE A 1030 -7.48 20.97 14.16
N ARG A 1031 -8.02 21.90 13.35
CA ARG A 1031 -7.38 22.45 12.14
C ARG A 1031 -6.84 23.88 12.33
N ARG A 1032 -7.53 24.71 13.11
CA ARG A 1032 -7.06 26.03 13.57
C ARG A 1032 -7.61 26.27 14.98
N PRO A 1033 -6.82 26.03 16.04
CA PRO A 1033 -7.28 26.05 17.45
C PRO A 1033 -7.99 27.31 17.95
N LYS A 1034 -7.94 28.41 17.18
CA LYS A 1034 -8.59 29.69 17.48
C LYS A 1034 -10.02 29.84 16.89
N LEU A 1035 -10.49 28.92 16.03
CA LEU A 1035 -11.87 28.92 15.55
C LEU A 1035 -12.82 28.61 16.72
N CYS A 1036 -13.83 29.46 16.96
CA CYS A 1036 -14.79 29.33 18.09
C CYS A 1036 -14.07 29.16 19.44
N ASN A 1037 -13.15 30.06 19.78
CA ASN A 1037 -12.28 29.97 20.96
C ASN A 1037 -12.76 30.80 22.15
N SER A 1038 -13.88 31.53 22.04
CA SER A 1038 -14.58 32.18 23.16
C SER A 1038 -15.91 31.48 23.49
N ILE A 1039 -16.41 31.67 24.72
CA ILE A 1039 -17.73 31.13 25.11
C ILE A 1039 -18.85 31.91 24.43
N GLU A 1040 -18.63 33.20 24.18
CA GLU A 1040 -19.52 34.10 23.45
C GLU A 1040 -19.72 33.64 22.00
N GLU A 1041 -18.64 33.25 21.30
CA GLU A 1041 -18.72 32.61 19.97
C GLU A 1041 -19.54 31.31 20.03
N TYR A 1042 -19.29 30.45 21.03
CA TYR A 1042 -19.98 29.16 21.15
C TYR A 1042 -21.48 29.33 21.48
N GLU A 1043 -21.83 30.26 22.38
CA GLU A 1043 -23.20 30.63 22.70
C GLU A 1043 -23.89 31.28 21.48
N MET A 1044 -23.18 32.04 20.63
CA MET A 1044 -23.71 32.56 19.36
C MET A 1044 -24.00 31.45 18.33
N VAL A 1045 -23.09 30.47 18.16
CA VAL A 1045 -23.31 29.33 17.24
C VAL A 1045 -24.57 28.56 17.64
N GLN A 1046 -24.69 28.19 18.92
CA GLN A 1046 -25.84 27.40 19.40
C GLN A 1046 -27.15 28.19 19.26
N ARG A 1047 -27.12 29.51 19.48
CA ARG A 1047 -28.26 30.43 19.29
C ARG A 1047 -28.69 30.56 17.82
N ALA A 1048 -27.75 30.75 16.89
CA ALA A 1048 -28.09 30.83 15.47
C ALA A 1048 -28.71 29.51 14.95
N VAL A 1049 -28.20 28.36 15.39
CA VAL A 1049 -28.80 27.04 15.07
C VAL A 1049 -30.20 26.90 15.68
N TYR A 1050 -30.42 27.39 16.90
CA TYR A 1050 -31.75 27.41 17.54
C TYR A 1050 -32.75 28.29 16.77
N GLU A 1051 -32.38 29.54 16.45
CA GLU A 1051 -33.21 30.48 15.70
C GLU A 1051 -33.57 29.94 14.31
N HIS A 1052 -32.62 29.27 13.63
CA HIS A 1052 -32.88 28.58 12.37
C HIS A 1052 -33.91 27.44 12.50
N ILE A 1053 -33.82 26.61 13.55
CA ILE A 1053 -34.81 25.55 13.80
C ILE A 1053 -36.20 26.15 14.03
N GLN A 1054 -36.33 27.17 14.89
CA GLN A 1054 -37.61 27.81 15.20
C GLN A 1054 -38.27 28.38 13.95
N THR A 1055 -37.54 29.20 13.18
CA THR A 1055 -38.04 29.78 11.91
C THR A 1055 -38.38 28.73 10.85
N SER A 1056 -37.69 27.59 10.85
CA SER A 1056 -38.03 26.46 9.96
C SER A 1056 -39.33 25.76 10.38
N THR A 1057 -39.61 25.65 11.69
CA THR A 1057 -40.86 25.03 12.18
C THR A 1057 -42.10 25.90 12.02
N GLU A 1058 -41.98 27.24 12.13
CA GLU A 1058 -43.12 28.14 11.90
C GLU A 1058 -43.64 28.08 10.45
N ASN A 1059 -42.72 27.93 9.48
CA ASN A 1059 -43.05 27.84 8.06
C ASN A 1059 -43.74 26.51 7.62
N ILE A 1060 -43.94 25.56 8.54
CA ILE A 1060 -44.69 24.33 8.27
C ILE A 1060 -46.22 24.55 8.38
N TYR A 1061 -46.66 25.61 9.07
CA TYR A 1061 -48.08 25.96 9.22
C TYR A 1061 -48.61 26.94 8.17
N SER A 1062 -47.76 27.50 7.31
CA SER A 1062 -48.11 28.54 6.34
C SER A 1062 -48.38 28.05 4.91
N ASN A 1063 -48.41 26.73 4.68
CA ASN A 1063 -48.79 26.10 3.41
C ASN A 1063 -49.77 24.92 3.65
N GLN A 1064 -51.00 25.24 4.05
CA GLN A 1064 -52.17 24.34 3.99
C GLN A 1064 -53.22 24.94 3.04
#